data_AF-A0A4R5HFM6-F1
#
_entry.id   AF-A0A4R5HFM6-F1
#
_cell.length_a   1.000
_cell.length_b   1.000
_cell.length_c   1.000
_cell.angle_alpha   90.00
_cell.angle_beta   90.00
_cell.angle_gamma   90.00
#
_symmetry.space_group_name_H-M   'P 1'
#
loop_
_entity.id
_entity.type
_entity.pdbx_description
1 polymer ?
#
loop_
_entity_poly.entity_id
_entity_poly.type
_entity_poly.pdbx_seq_one_letter_code
_entity_poly.pdbx_strand_id
1 'polypeptide(L)'
;MTKDEIREVRRSISGWLTDQMNDLTSIEGITSPDAKPFDYFLYCTRENVFFTLQTLNNELKNIDQAVIEKHRLKTTTPVTCFYMKGGNAFRFNIDGDGFGKSDWDTQVMINPWLPQPVINTAYELIEDLVVRLFKELSDDISELNEAFLRTTSLDSVIKKRWQIYLISLDTRSKSTKPEDALNAVETTILNAQYQLNLDSSQSLLKVFPHQPNGLWLNTGQPIKANKYGPGMILNNAIKPFVLYRLGYVWHAETDVPDHDMPSAILMELIDVTIPRKHTVEAISTWEEIQSTDITLGAVKISPNSAAIQLPFPNDFYHAIEQLTMLCEIADGSSKHANKIAKRFARFAQVWNKNSKDGVPNPLLPLVLSMNGSSISPPIDSSSALPRSYKDTISKLRSVVPDAVFRSLDIPKQDSHLYLPYYYAINLMDNVKKRSIQAPKKPTPQSYDGVKAPLKAGIRFQAAAISDDLPLFHEISKNDYIELSHLPNSHVDKMLVVRVEDKSSVTEGSSQFVESYCNPAISTTSGAISTTSGLIIVGTKKPLHARSSGTRITGENSIRSESIGQYQVASLNHNSEQLTRITYGKTLVIKDKTGQIVLCITFTNANQYESPFEGELNGSSVYYANLALMAEQRRIAAALIHDYVIRTALSIQIDTIDSLIQGGI
;
A
#
# COMPACT_ATOMS: atom_id res chain seq x y z
N MET A 1 -0.33 -34.65 5.94
CA MET A 1 -0.96 -33.31 5.86
C MET A 1 -0.99 -32.82 4.41
N THR A 2 -2.01 -32.04 4.03
CA THR A 2 -2.03 -31.29 2.77
C THR A 2 -1.06 -30.10 2.84
N LYS A 3 -0.68 -29.55 1.67
CA LYS A 3 0.19 -28.35 1.63
C LYS A 3 -0.41 -27.15 2.36
N ASP A 4 -1.73 -27.00 2.33
CA ASP A 4 -2.43 -25.89 2.98
C ASP A 4 -2.49 -26.07 4.50
N GLU A 5 -2.70 -27.30 4.98
CA GLU A 5 -2.61 -27.64 6.42
C GLU A 5 -1.20 -27.34 6.96
N ILE A 6 -0.15 -27.79 6.27
CA ILE A 6 1.25 -27.52 6.67
C ILE A 6 1.49 -26.01 6.74
N ARG A 7 1.00 -25.27 5.74
CA ARG A 7 1.13 -23.81 5.69
C ARG A 7 0.39 -23.11 6.83
N GLU A 8 -0.78 -23.59 7.21
CA GLU A 8 -1.58 -23.02 8.30
C GLU A 8 -0.95 -23.27 9.66
N VAL A 9 -0.58 -24.53 9.95
CA VAL A 9 0.16 -24.91 11.16
C VAL A 9 1.43 -24.07 11.26
N ARG A 10 2.20 -23.94 10.17
CA ARG A 10 3.43 -23.13 10.14
C ARG A 10 3.19 -21.68 10.49
N ARG A 11 2.12 -21.08 9.95
CA ARG A 11 1.74 -19.69 10.22
C ARG A 11 1.30 -19.50 11.67
N SER A 12 0.60 -20.47 12.25
CA SER A 12 0.20 -20.44 13.65
C SER A 12 1.40 -20.51 14.59
N ILE A 13 2.36 -21.40 14.31
CA ILE A 13 3.62 -21.50 15.08
C ILE A 13 4.43 -20.21 14.95
N SER A 14 4.61 -19.70 13.72
CA SER A 14 5.29 -18.43 13.44
C SER A 14 4.66 -17.26 14.20
N GLY A 15 3.34 -17.11 14.13
CA GLY A 15 2.61 -16.06 14.85
C GLY A 15 2.76 -16.18 16.36
N TRP A 16 2.67 -17.40 16.90
CA TRP A 16 2.88 -17.65 18.32
C TRP A 16 4.30 -17.31 18.78
N LEU A 17 5.33 -17.72 18.04
CA LEU A 17 6.74 -17.39 18.32
C LEU A 17 6.96 -15.88 18.33
N THR A 18 6.42 -15.18 17.32
CA THR A 18 6.47 -13.72 17.22
C THR A 18 5.76 -13.06 18.40
N ASP A 19 4.58 -13.56 18.79
CA ASP A 19 3.85 -13.09 19.96
C ASP A 19 4.66 -13.26 21.25
N GLN A 20 5.31 -14.42 21.46
CA GLN A 20 6.12 -14.65 22.67
C GLN A 20 7.29 -13.69 22.78
N MET A 21 7.91 -13.30 21.66
CA MET A 21 9.04 -12.36 21.68
C MET A 21 8.62 -10.91 21.84
N ASN A 22 7.44 -10.55 21.36
CA ASN A 22 6.97 -9.17 21.34
C ASN A 22 5.97 -8.85 22.47
N ASP A 23 5.48 -9.84 23.21
CA ASP A 23 4.54 -9.62 24.31
C ASP A 23 5.23 -9.06 25.55
N LEU A 24 5.13 -7.73 25.73
CA LEU A 24 5.62 -7.05 26.92
C LEU A 24 4.54 -6.88 28.02
N THR A 25 3.36 -7.49 27.87
CA THR A 25 2.25 -7.27 28.82
C THR A 25 2.52 -7.77 30.24
N SER A 26 3.56 -8.58 30.44
CA SER A 26 4.03 -9.02 31.76
C SER A 26 5.20 -8.21 32.33
N ILE A 27 5.65 -7.15 31.66
CA ILE A 27 6.95 -6.48 31.91
C ILE A 27 6.78 -5.13 32.66
N GLU A 28 5.56 -4.76 33.07
CA GLU A 28 5.35 -3.56 33.91
C GLU A 28 6.26 -3.59 35.16
N GLY A 29 7.20 -2.64 35.21
CA GLY A 29 8.14 -2.47 36.32
C GLY A 29 9.52 -3.13 36.16
N ILE A 30 9.79 -3.82 35.05
CA ILE A 30 11.10 -4.44 34.79
C ILE A 30 12.04 -3.40 34.16
N THR A 31 12.71 -2.65 35.03
CA THR A 31 13.84 -1.77 34.66
C THR A 31 15.13 -2.13 35.41
N SER A 32 15.13 -3.26 36.12
CA SER A 32 16.26 -3.75 36.92
C SER A 32 16.76 -5.11 36.38
N PRO A 33 18.08 -5.36 36.39
CA PRO A 33 18.67 -6.70 36.23
C PRO A 33 18.10 -7.76 37.18
N ASP A 34 17.42 -7.36 38.26
CA ASP A 34 16.76 -8.25 39.23
C ASP A 34 15.45 -8.86 38.74
N ALA A 35 14.94 -8.42 37.58
CA ALA A 35 13.78 -9.05 36.95
C ALA A 35 14.10 -10.49 36.52
N LYS A 36 13.06 -11.27 36.20
CA LYS A 36 13.27 -12.60 35.61
C LYS A 36 14.19 -12.43 34.40
N PRO A 37 15.35 -13.12 34.35
CA PRO A 37 16.37 -12.82 33.35
C PRO A 37 15.84 -12.76 31.91
N PHE A 38 14.87 -13.61 31.57
CA PHE A 38 14.28 -13.65 30.23
C PHE A 38 13.42 -12.42 29.91
N ASP A 39 12.67 -11.91 30.88
CA ASP A 39 11.82 -10.73 30.67
C ASP A 39 12.72 -9.48 30.48
N TYR A 40 13.87 -9.44 31.15
CA TYR A 40 14.91 -8.44 30.92
C TYR A 40 15.54 -8.56 29.51
N PHE A 41 15.81 -9.80 29.05
CA PHE A 41 16.27 -10.04 27.68
C PHE A 41 15.27 -9.55 26.61
N LEU A 42 13.97 -9.83 26.80
CA LEU A 42 12.91 -9.35 25.89
C LEU A 42 12.85 -7.81 25.87
N TYR A 43 12.95 -7.19 27.05
CA TYR A 43 13.05 -5.74 27.19
C TYR A 43 14.24 -5.18 26.38
N CYS A 44 15.45 -5.70 26.59
CA CYS A 44 16.65 -5.23 25.88
C CYS A 44 16.57 -5.49 24.37
N THR A 45 16.00 -6.61 23.94
CA THR A 45 15.78 -6.90 22.51
C THR A 45 14.86 -5.85 21.88
N ARG A 46 13.73 -5.55 22.53
CA ARG A 46 12.79 -4.52 22.08
C ARG A 46 13.41 -3.13 22.04
N GLU A 47 14.20 -2.82 23.06
CA GLU A 47 14.92 -1.54 23.15
C GLU A 47 15.86 -1.36 21.96
N ASN A 48 16.68 -2.37 21.64
CA ASN A 48 17.55 -2.34 20.46
C ASN A 48 16.76 -2.26 19.14
N VAL A 49 15.63 -2.96 19.02
CA VAL A 49 14.75 -2.85 17.85
C VAL A 49 14.30 -1.40 17.65
N PHE A 50 13.78 -0.74 18.67
CA PHE A 50 13.30 0.63 18.52
C PHE A 50 14.42 1.65 18.33
N PHE A 51 15.56 1.48 18.99
CA PHE A 51 16.73 2.31 18.72
C PHE A 51 17.17 2.17 17.27
N THR A 52 17.20 0.95 16.74
CA THR A 52 17.53 0.70 15.32
C THR A 52 16.55 1.41 14.38
N LEU A 53 15.25 1.35 14.67
CA LEU A 53 14.23 2.04 13.85
C LEU A 53 14.32 3.57 13.95
N GLN A 54 14.68 4.10 15.12
CA GLN A 54 14.94 5.53 15.28
C GLN A 54 16.22 5.95 14.53
N THR A 55 17.28 5.14 14.60
CA THR A 55 18.51 5.33 13.84
C THR A 55 18.24 5.31 12.34
N LEU A 56 17.46 4.35 11.83
CA LEU A 56 17.01 4.32 10.44
C LEU A 56 16.33 5.64 10.04
N ASN A 57 15.35 6.10 10.83
CA ASN A 57 14.66 7.36 10.55
C ASN A 57 15.59 8.58 10.54
N ASN A 58 16.60 8.60 11.41
CA ASN A 58 17.55 9.70 11.50
C ASN A 58 18.58 9.66 10.37
N GLU A 59 19.13 8.49 10.06
CA GLU A 59 20.12 8.32 8.99
C GLU A 59 19.54 8.50 7.59
N LEU A 60 18.24 8.22 7.40
CA LEU A 60 17.55 8.57 6.15
C LEU A 60 17.59 10.07 5.86
N LYS A 61 17.60 10.93 6.89
CA LYS A 61 17.78 12.39 6.69
C LYS A 61 19.19 12.73 6.20
N ASN A 62 20.19 11.95 6.59
CA ASN A 62 21.56 12.10 6.09
C ASN A 62 21.66 11.63 4.64
N ILE A 63 20.97 10.53 4.28
CA ILE A 63 20.85 10.08 2.88
C ILE A 63 20.19 11.15 2.03
N ASP A 64 19.10 11.79 2.53
CA ASP A 64 18.46 12.90 1.84
C ASP A 64 19.46 14.01 1.51
N GLN A 65 20.24 14.48 2.50
CA GLN A 65 21.26 15.51 2.28
C GLN A 65 22.34 15.04 1.30
N ALA A 66 22.87 13.82 1.46
CA ALA A 66 23.91 13.27 0.60
C ALA A 66 23.44 13.15 -0.87
N VAL A 67 22.20 12.73 -1.09
CA VAL A 67 21.59 12.64 -2.43
C VAL A 67 21.38 14.03 -3.01
N ILE A 68 20.86 14.98 -2.22
CA ILE A 68 20.67 16.37 -2.63
C ILE A 68 22.00 17.02 -3.03
N GLU A 69 23.06 16.84 -2.24
CA GLU A 69 24.39 17.38 -2.51
C GLU A 69 25.04 16.73 -3.74
N LYS A 70 25.06 15.40 -3.80
CA LYS A 70 25.67 14.62 -4.90
C LYS A 70 25.06 14.99 -6.25
N HIS A 71 23.73 15.11 -6.30
CA HIS A 71 23.00 15.41 -7.53
C HIS A 71 22.66 16.90 -7.69
N ARG A 72 23.10 17.76 -6.76
CA ARG A 72 22.86 19.21 -6.75
C ARG A 72 21.38 19.56 -6.92
N LEU A 73 20.50 18.84 -6.21
CA LEU A 73 19.06 18.96 -6.36
C LEU A 73 18.57 20.28 -5.79
N LYS A 74 17.79 21.02 -6.57
CA LYS A 74 17.04 22.19 -6.09
C LYS A 74 15.66 21.76 -5.65
N THR A 75 15.56 21.05 -4.53
CA THR A 75 14.30 20.58 -3.96
C THR A 75 14.14 21.04 -2.52
N THR A 76 12.91 21.42 -2.15
CA THR A 76 12.50 21.60 -0.74
C THR A 76 11.74 20.38 -0.22
N THR A 77 11.38 19.46 -1.12
CA THR A 77 10.73 18.19 -0.78
C THR A 77 11.79 17.15 -0.43
N PRO A 78 11.59 16.34 0.62
CA PRO A 78 12.51 15.27 0.98
C PRO A 78 12.67 14.24 -0.13
N VAL A 79 13.82 13.55 -0.12
CA VAL A 79 14.13 12.45 -1.05
C VAL A 79 13.48 11.17 -0.55
N THR A 80 13.44 10.97 0.76
CA THR A 80 12.90 9.77 1.39
C THR A 80 11.83 10.08 2.43
N CYS A 81 11.04 9.08 2.79
CA CYS A 81 10.12 9.14 3.90
C CYS A 81 10.07 7.77 4.61
N PHE A 82 10.04 7.75 5.93
CA PHE A 82 9.95 6.55 6.74
C PHE A 82 8.76 6.63 7.69
N TYR A 83 8.06 5.51 7.88
CA TYR A 83 6.96 5.40 8.83
C TYR A 83 6.71 3.96 9.27
N MET A 84 6.11 3.85 10.45
CA MET A 84 5.61 2.61 11.05
C MET A 84 4.31 2.20 10.37
N LYS A 85 4.13 0.91 10.07
CA LYS A 85 2.88 0.39 9.48
C LYS A 85 2.33 -0.79 10.28
N GLY A 86 1.30 -1.43 9.74
CA GLY A 86 0.81 -2.70 10.23
C GLY A 86 0.12 -2.63 11.60
N GLY A 87 0.11 -3.76 12.30
CA GLY A 87 -0.70 -3.93 13.50
C GLY A 87 -0.29 -3.05 14.68
N ASN A 88 1.02 -2.83 14.86
CA ASN A 88 1.54 -2.06 15.97
C ASN A 88 1.35 -0.56 15.75
N ALA A 89 1.55 -0.05 14.53
CA ALA A 89 1.24 1.34 14.20
C ALA A 89 -0.25 1.65 14.38
N PHE A 90 -1.12 0.73 13.97
CA PHE A 90 -2.56 0.84 14.19
C PHE A 90 -2.90 0.99 15.69
N ARG A 91 -2.33 0.13 16.54
CA ARG A 91 -2.57 0.17 17.98
C ARG A 91 -2.06 1.47 18.61
N PHE A 92 -0.86 1.92 18.22
CA PHE A 92 -0.34 3.21 18.66
C PHE A 92 -1.32 4.34 18.36
N ASN A 93 -1.90 4.34 17.16
CA ASN A 93 -2.84 5.38 16.76
C ASN A 93 -4.20 5.30 17.48
N ILE A 94 -4.67 4.12 17.90
CA ILE A 94 -5.94 3.97 18.64
C ILE A 94 -5.75 4.16 20.15
N ASP A 95 -4.78 3.47 20.73
CA ASP A 95 -4.60 3.33 22.18
C ASP A 95 -3.58 4.35 22.74
N GLY A 96 -2.78 4.99 21.87
CA GLY A 96 -1.68 5.86 22.28
C GLY A 96 -0.43 5.11 22.77
N ASP A 97 -0.47 3.77 22.74
CA ASP A 97 0.62 2.91 23.15
C ASP A 97 1.12 2.03 21.99
N GLY A 98 2.44 1.93 21.86
CA GLY A 98 3.09 1.10 20.85
C GLY A 98 3.19 -0.37 21.28
N PHE A 99 2.45 -0.81 22.29
CA PHE A 99 2.68 -2.11 22.92
C PHE A 99 1.96 -3.23 22.17
N GLY A 100 2.48 -3.54 20.98
CA GLY A 100 2.05 -4.68 20.17
C GLY A 100 2.73 -6.00 20.52
N LYS A 101 2.05 -7.11 20.20
CA LYS A 101 2.56 -8.49 20.24
C LYS A 101 3.02 -8.99 18.86
N SER A 102 2.74 -8.26 17.78
CA SER A 102 3.23 -8.60 16.44
C SER A 102 4.59 -7.99 16.16
N ASP A 103 5.18 -8.40 15.05
CA ASP A 103 6.36 -7.81 14.41
C ASP A 103 6.19 -6.32 14.10
N TRP A 104 7.32 -5.65 13.93
CA TRP A 104 7.39 -4.24 13.61
C TRP A 104 7.46 -4.02 12.10
N ASP A 105 6.28 -3.96 11.49
CA ASP A 105 6.14 -3.55 10.11
C ASP A 105 6.51 -2.06 9.93
N THR A 106 7.33 -1.78 8.92
CA THR A 106 7.76 -0.43 8.54
C THR A 106 7.86 -0.27 7.03
N GLN A 107 7.93 0.98 6.58
CA GLN A 107 8.07 1.30 5.16
C GLN A 107 8.99 2.48 4.94
N VAL A 108 9.91 2.33 3.98
CA VAL A 108 10.74 3.42 3.44
C VAL A 108 10.24 3.72 2.04
N MET A 109 9.89 4.98 1.82
CA MET A 109 9.47 5.52 0.55
C MET A 109 10.59 6.36 -0.05
N ILE A 110 10.76 6.29 -1.36
CA ILE A 110 11.61 7.19 -2.13
C ILE A 110 10.69 8.04 -2.99
N ASN A 111 10.98 9.34 -3.08
CA ASN A 111 10.20 10.27 -3.87
C ASN A 111 10.17 9.81 -5.34
N PRO A 112 9.00 9.38 -5.85
CA PRO A 112 8.87 8.79 -7.19
C PRO A 112 8.99 9.83 -8.30
N TRP A 113 9.01 11.12 -7.96
CA TRP A 113 9.11 12.24 -8.91
C TRP A 113 10.53 12.73 -9.15
N LEU A 114 11.51 12.11 -8.48
CA LEU A 114 12.91 12.38 -8.73
C LEU A 114 13.36 11.74 -10.05
N PRO A 115 14.39 12.28 -10.72
CA PRO A 115 14.98 11.64 -11.89
C PRO A 115 15.49 10.22 -11.58
N GLN A 116 15.49 9.31 -12.56
CA GLN A 116 15.83 7.91 -12.33
C GLN A 116 17.26 7.70 -11.79
N PRO A 117 18.30 8.44 -12.22
CA PRO A 117 19.63 8.33 -11.62
C PRO A 117 19.65 8.69 -10.13
N VAL A 118 18.81 9.63 -9.71
CA VAL A 118 18.67 10.07 -8.31
C VAL A 118 17.96 8.98 -7.51
N ILE A 119 16.84 8.46 -8.04
CA ILE A 119 16.09 7.34 -7.46
C ILE A 119 17.00 6.13 -7.28
N ASN A 120 17.77 5.75 -8.30
CA ASN A 120 18.70 4.61 -8.23
C ASN A 120 19.75 4.82 -7.12
N THR A 121 20.33 6.01 -7.02
CA THR A 121 21.28 6.34 -5.95
C THR A 121 20.61 6.22 -4.57
N ALA A 122 19.38 6.70 -4.41
CA ALA A 122 18.65 6.60 -3.15
C ALA A 122 18.35 5.14 -2.79
N TYR A 123 17.91 4.31 -3.74
CA TYR A 123 17.71 2.87 -3.50
C TYR A 123 18.97 2.19 -3.01
N GLU A 124 20.10 2.40 -3.69
CA GLU A 124 21.39 1.79 -3.32
C GLU A 124 21.78 2.16 -1.88
N LEU A 125 21.74 3.46 -1.54
CA LEU A 125 22.10 3.93 -0.20
C LEU A 125 21.14 3.43 0.89
N ILE A 126 19.85 3.33 0.61
CA ILE A 126 18.85 2.85 1.56
C ILE A 126 18.97 1.34 1.76
N GLU A 127 19.21 0.56 0.70
CA GLU A 127 19.45 -0.88 0.81
C GLU A 127 20.68 -1.16 1.68
N ASP A 128 21.78 -0.44 1.44
CA ASP A 128 23.00 -0.54 2.25
C ASP A 128 22.74 -0.14 3.72
N LEU A 129 21.98 0.92 3.96
CA LEU A 129 21.58 1.36 5.31
C LEU A 129 20.77 0.28 6.03
N VAL A 130 19.71 -0.25 5.41
CA VAL A 130 18.85 -1.26 6.02
C VAL A 130 19.64 -2.53 6.34
N VAL A 131 20.45 -3.00 5.38
CA VAL A 131 21.29 -4.21 5.58
C VAL A 131 22.30 -4.00 6.70
N ARG A 132 22.95 -2.83 6.76
CA ARG A 132 23.91 -2.52 7.82
C ARG A 132 23.23 -2.48 9.19
N LEU A 133 22.14 -1.73 9.34
CA LEU A 133 21.41 -1.63 10.60
C LEU A 133 20.87 -2.98 11.08
N PHE A 134 20.43 -3.85 10.16
CA PHE A 134 20.00 -5.20 10.52
C PHE A 134 21.16 -6.09 10.99
N LYS A 135 22.37 -5.91 10.46
CA LYS A 135 23.57 -6.60 10.96
C LYS A 135 23.95 -6.09 12.35
N GLU A 136 24.04 -4.78 12.52
CA GLU A 136 24.35 -4.15 13.82
C GLU A 136 23.36 -4.62 14.90
N LEU A 137 22.05 -4.57 14.61
CA LEU A 137 21.03 -5.07 15.53
C LEU A 137 21.16 -6.58 15.79
N SER A 138 21.52 -7.38 14.77
CA SER A 138 21.72 -8.81 14.95
C SER A 138 22.91 -9.10 15.87
N ASP A 139 24.01 -8.37 15.70
CA ASP A 139 25.21 -8.46 16.53
C ASP A 139 24.90 -8.02 17.97
N ASP A 140 24.21 -6.90 18.17
CA ASP A 140 23.79 -6.41 19.49
C ASP A 140 22.91 -7.44 20.24
N ILE A 141 21.93 -8.03 19.55
CA ILE A 141 21.09 -9.09 20.14
C ILE A 141 21.90 -10.36 20.39
N SER A 142 22.87 -10.67 19.54
CA SER A 142 23.77 -11.81 19.74
C SER A 142 24.64 -11.64 20.99
N GLU A 143 25.17 -10.44 21.22
CA GLU A 143 25.93 -10.11 22.43
C GLU A 143 25.06 -10.17 23.69
N LEU A 144 23.82 -9.67 23.61
CA LEU A 144 22.83 -9.81 24.69
C LEU A 144 22.55 -11.27 25.01
N ASN A 145 22.37 -12.09 23.97
CA ASN A 145 22.21 -13.54 24.14
C ASN A 145 23.45 -14.13 24.80
N GLU A 146 24.67 -13.87 24.32
CA GLU A 146 25.90 -14.38 24.97
C GLU A 146 26.05 -13.95 26.43
N ALA A 147 25.72 -12.70 26.76
CA ALA A 147 25.77 -12.20 28.13
C ALA A 147 24.75 -12.92 29.02
N PHE A 148 23.52 -13.10 28.52
CA PHE A 148 22.46 -13.86 29.18
C PHE A 148 22.85 -15.33 29.40
N LEU A 149 23.50 -15.91 28.39
CA LEU A 149 24.04 -17.27 28.40
C LEU A 149 25.12 -17.47 29.48
N ARG A 150 25.91 -16.44 29.80
CA ARG A 150 26.96 -16.52 30.83
C ARG A 150 26.44 -16.39 32.25
N THR A 151 25.29 -15.74 32.46
CA THR A 151 24.75 -15.44 33.79
C THR A 151 23.71 -16.46 34.29
N THR A 152 23.22 -17.33 33.41
CA THR A 152 22.15 -18.30 33.71
C THR A 152 22.60 -19.70 33.29
N SER A 153 22.26 -20.77 34.04
CA SER A 153 22.57 -22.14 33.60
C SER A 153 21.77 -22.49 32.32
N LEU A 154 22.41 -22.30 31.16
CA LEU A 154 21.91 -22.41 29.79
C LEU A 154 20.85 -23.47 29.55
N ASP A 155 21.15 -24.67 30.05
CA ASP A 155 20.54 -25.88 29.54
C ASP A 155 19.14 -26.12 30.11
N SER A 156 18.75 -25.41 31.16
CA SER A 156 17.44 -25.57 31.79
C SER A 156 16.46 -24.49 31.42
N VAL A 157 16.87 -23.25 31.11
CA VAL A 157 15.94 -22.13 30.83
C VAL A 157 15.68 -21.97 29.34
N ILE A 158 16.72 -22.06 28.52
CA ILE A 158 16.58 -21.96 27.06
C ILE A 158 16.01 -23.27 26.50
N LYS A 159 16.48 -24.44 26.95
CA LYS A 159 15.81 -25.71 26.60
C LYS A 159 14.40 -25.82 27.19
N LYS A 160 14.12 -25.40 28.44
CA LYS A 160 12.72 -25.47 28.95
C LYS A 160 11.76 -24.54 28.21
N ARG A 161 12.18 -23.34 27.77
CA ARG A 161 11.25 -22.35 27.22
C ARG A 161 11.22 -22.29 25.69
N TRP A 162 12.31 -22.65 25.01
CA TRP A 162 12.38 -22.68 23.55
C TRP A 162 12.27 -24.09 22.94
N GLN A 163 12.67 -25.17 23.64
CA GLN A 163 12.50 -26.56 23.12
C GLN A 163 11.19 -27.24 23.56
N ILE A 164 10.48 -26.73 24.58
CA ILE A 164 9.27 -27.39 25.08
C ILE A 164 8.15 -26.37 25.23
N TYR A 165 7.44 -26.14 24.13
CA TYR A 165 6.00 -25.91 24.22
C TYR A 165 5.31 -26.85 23.26
N LEU A 166 4.66 -27.85 23.85
CA LEU A 166 3.69 -28.72 23.21
C LEU A 166 2.56 -27.83 22.71
N ILE A 167 2.59 -27.45 21.43
CA ILE A 167 1.48 -26.72 20.85
C ILE A 167 0.37 -27.73 20.61
N SER A 168 -0.54 -27.91 21.56
CA SER A 168 -1.90 -28.26 21.16
C SER A 168 -2.41 -27.04 20.41
N LEU A 169 -2.48 -27.12 19.09
CA LEU A 169 -3.10 -26.07 18.29
C LEU A 169 -4.59 -26.13 18.58
N ASP A 170 -5.04 -25.52 19.68
CA ASP A 170 -6.46 -25.31 19.89
C ASP A 170 -6.87 -24.14 19.00
N THR A 171 -7.23 -24.45 17.74
CA THR A 171 -7.79 -23.49 16.78
C THR A 171 -9.18 -23.02 17.17
N ARG A 172 -9.66 -23.29 18.40
CA ARG A 172 -10.87 -22.68 18.96
C ARG A 172 -10.64 -21.20 19.31
N SER A 173 -10.54 -20.35 18.30
CA SER A 173 -10.99 -18.98 18.51
C SER A 173 -12.52 -19.00 18.63
N LYS A 174 -13.02 -18.89 19.86
CA LYS A 174 -14.27 -18.22 20.23
C LYS A 174 -15.47 -18.46 19.30
N SER A 175 -16.23 -19.55 19.50
CA SER A 175 -17.70 -19.61 19.32
C SER A 175 -18.23 -21.00 19.68
N THR A 176 -19.38 -21.03 20.33
CA THR A 176 -20.05 -22.17 20.97
C THR A 176 -20.86 -23.03 19.99
N LYS A 177 -20.49 -24.31 19.83
CA LYS A 177 -21.29 -25.52 20.12
C LYS A 177 -20.59 -26.80 19.61
N PRO A 178 -20.61 -27.92 20.35
CA PRO A 178 -19.66 -29.03 20.17
C PRO A 178 -20.13 -30.17 19.24
N GLU A 179 -21.16 -29.97 18.45
CA GLU A 179 -21.91 -31.09 17.88
C GLU A 179 -22.34 -30.71 16.46
N ASP A 180 -21.47 -31.00 15.49
CA ASP A 180 -21.80 -31.70 14.24
C ASP A 180 -20.74 -31.43 13.13
N ALA A 181 -20.10 -32.54 12.72
CA ALA A 181 -19.37 -32.77 11.46
C ALA A 181 -17.93 -32.24 11.26
N LEU A 182 -16.91 -33.02 11.69
CA LEU A 182 -15.72 -33.47 10.90
C LEU A 182 -14.72 -34.36 11.73
N ASN A 183 -15.21 -35.41 12.41
CA ASN A 183 -14.45 -36.14 13.43
C ASN A 183 -13.72 -37.42 12.96
N ALA A 184 -12.65 -37.31 12.15
CA ALA A 184 -11.66 -38.41 12.10
C ALA A 184 -10.25 -38.00 11.66
N VAL A 185 -10.10 -36.97 10.80
CA VAL A 185 -8.80 -36.58 10.23
C VAL A 185 -8.26 -35.27 10.82
N GLU A 186 -9.12 -34.33 11.21
CA GLU A 186 -8.70 -33.06 11.84
C GLU A 186 -8.17 -33.24 13.27
N THR A 187 -8.61 -34.28 13.98
CA THR A 187 -8.29 -34.49 15.41
C THR A 187 -6.87 -35.00 15.65
N THR A 188 -6.22 -35.58 14.64
CA THR A 188 -4.86 -36.13 14.76
C THR A 188 -3.78 -35.07 14.46
N ILE A 189 -4.06 -34.13 13.55
CA ILE A 189 -3.10 -33.07 13.16
C ILE A 189 -3.03 -31.94 14.21
N LEU A 190 -4.14 -31.63 14.89
CA LEU A 190 -4.25 -30.55 15.89
C LEU A 190 -3.68 -30.93 17.29
N ASN A 191 -3.49 -32.22 17.54
CA ASN A 191 -2.90 -32.75 18.78
C ASN A 191 -1.43 -33.19 18.63
N ALA A 192 -0.86 -33.02 17.43
CA ALA A 192 0.54 -33.34 17.18
C ALA A 192 1.43 -32.43 18.02
N GLN A 193 2.31 -33.05 18.81
CA GLN A 193 3.27 -32.35 19.64
C GLN A 193 4.46 -31.99 18.74
N TYR A 194 4.60 -30.70 18.45
CA TYR A 194 5.75 -30.20 17.70
C TYR A 194 6.88 -29.83 18.67
N GLN A 195 8.04 -30.43 18.48
CA GLN A 195 9.29 -29.96 19.04
C GLN A 195 9.84 -28.85 18.15
N LEU A 196 10.03 -27.67 18.72
CA LEU A 196 10.61 -26.53 18.00
C LEU A 196 12.11 -26.49 18.23
N ASN A 197 12.86 -26.46 17.14
CA ASN A 197 14.31 -26.37 17.13
C ASN A 197 14.73 -25.06 16.46
N LEU A 198 15.48 -24.22 17.18
CA LEU A 198 16.10 -23.02 16.61
C LEU A 198 17.34 -23.43 15.82
N ASP A 199 17.53 -22.87 14.62
CA ASP A 199 18.75 -23.13 13.86
C ASP A 199 20.00 -22.64 14.62
N SER A 200 21.00 -23.52 14.73
CA SER A 200 22.27 -23.23 15.40
C SER A 200 23.05 -22.07 14.77
N SER A 201 22.72 -21.74 13.52
CA SER A 201 23.31 -20.65 12.74
C SER A 201 22.20 -19.90 12.03
N GLN A 202 22.01 -18.63 12.36
CA GLN A 202 21.05 -17.77 11.68
C GLN A 202 21.76 -17.06 10.54
N SER A 203 21.35 -17.32 9.30
CA SER A 203 22.02 -16.80 8.09
C SER A 203 21.18 -15.78 7.32
N LEU A 204 21.81 -15.01 6.43
CA LEU A 204 21.09 -14.29 5.38
C LEU A 204 20.45 -15.27 4.41
N LEU A 205 19.14 -15.23 4.25
CA LEU A 205 18.41 -15.94 3.20
C LEU A 205 17.92 -14.94 2.14
N LYS A 206 18.45 -15.03 0.92
CA LYS A 206 17.90 -14.30 -0.24
C LYS A 206 16.85 -15.17 -0.93
N VAL A 207 15.60 -14.73 -0.88
CA VAL A 207 14.49 -15.36 -1.61
C VAL A 207 14.35 -14.63 -2.94
N PHE A 208 14.85 -15.27 -4.00
CA PHE A 208 14.73 -14.78 -5.37
C PHE A 208 13.36 -15.13 -5.98
N PRO A 209 12.74 -14.24 -6.77
CA PRO A 209 11.81 -14.67 -7.81
C PRO A 209 12.58 -15.29 -8.98
N HIS A 210 11.91 -16.11 -9.80
CA HIS A 210 12.43 -16.63 -11.07
C HIS A 210 12.65 -15.55 -12.17
N GLN A 211 12.79 -14.27 -11.84
CA GLN A 211 13.00 -13.18 -12.81
C GLN A 211 14.12 -12.20 -12.41
N PRO A 212 14.89 -11.64 -13.36
CA PRO A 212 16.20 -11.02 -13.11
C PRO A 212 16.19 -9.57 -12.60
N ASN A 213 15.03 -8.95 -12.37
CA ASN A 213 14.94 -7.48 -12.27
C ASN A 213 15.16 -6.97 -10.82
N GLY A 214 15.85 -7.76 -10.00
CA GLY A 214 16.18 -7.42 -8.62
C GLY A 214 17.42 -6.54 -8.52
N LEU A 215 17.42 -5.64 -7.53
CA LEU A 215 18.64 -5.01 -7.04
C LEU A 215 19.65 -6.11 -6.68
N TRP A 216 20.84 -6.00 -7.26
CA TRP A 216 21.96 -6.85 -6.94
C TRP A 216 22.56 -6.31 -5.67
N LEU A 217 22.59 -7.13 -4.61
CA LEU A 217 23.36 -6.82 -3.40
C LEU A 217 24.82 -6.81 -3.83
N ASN A 218 25.36 -5.64 -4.16
CA ASN A 218 26.79 -5.46 -4.40
C ASN A 218 27.48 -5.10 -3.07
N THR A 219 27.16 -5.82 -2.00
CA THR A 219 27.73 -5.53 -0.68
C THR A 219 29.16 -6.04 -0.55
N GLY A 220 29.67 -6.81 -1.53
CA GLY A 220 31.06 -7.31 -1.56
C GLY A 220 31.48 -8.14 -0.33
N GLN A 221 30.55 -8.44 0.58
CA GLN A 221 30.84 -9.05 1.87
C GLN A 221 29.93 -10.25 2.11
N PRO A 222 30.49 -11.46 2.33
CA PRO A 222 29.70 -12.59 2.79
C PRO A 222 29.11 -12.27 4.17
N ILE A 223 27.79 -12.31 4.29
CA ILE A 223 27.12 -12.14 5.59
C ILE A 223 27.35 -13.43 6.37
N LYS A 224 28.19 -13.36 7.41
CA LYS A 224 28.45 -14.49 8.31
C LYS A 224 27.15 -14.90 9.00
N ALA A 225 27.00 -16.21 9.24
CA ALA A 225 25.94 -16.68 10.12
C ALA A 225 26.21 -16.22 11.55
N ASN A 226 25.22 -15.60 12.19
CA ASN A 226 25.35 -15.20 13.58
C ASN A 226 25.01 -16.37 14.49
N LYS A 227 25.92 -16.63 15.43
CA LYS A 227 25.75 -17.63 16.47
C LYS A 227 24.95 -16.94 17.57
N TYR A 228 23.65 -17.22 17.65
CA TYR A 228 22.67 -16.66 18.61
C TYR A 228 22.00 -15.32 18.26
N GLY A 229 22.44 -14.56 17.26
CA GLY A 229 21.70 -13.39 16.75
C GLY A 229 20.60 -13.76 15.74
N PRO A 230 19.59 -12.89 15.49
CA PRO A 230 18.59 -13.11 14.44
C PRO A 230 19.21 -13.10 13.03
N GLY A 231 18.63 -13.88 12.12
CA GLY A 231 18.96 -13.89 10.70
C GLY A 231 18.22 -12.82 9.92
N MET A 232 18.71 -12.53 8.71
CA MET A 232 18.07 -11.58 7.79
C MET A 232 17.48 -12.32 6.58
N ILE A 233 16.30 -11.91 6.13
CA ILE A 233 15.64 -12.45 4.95
C ILE A 233 15.37 -11.30 3.99
N LEU A 234 15.95 -11.41 2.79
CA LEU A 234 15.65 -10.51 1.70
C LEU A 234 14.66 -11.20 0.76
N ASN A 235 13.42 -10.72 0.76
CA ASN A 235 12.40 -11.23 -0.14
C ASN A 235 12.12 -10.25 -1.27
N ASN A 236 12.69 -10.57 -2.43
CA ASN A 236 12.51 -9.81 -3.65
C ASN A 236 11.35 -10.35 -4.52
N ALA A 237 10.57 -11.32 -4.04
CA ALA A 237 9.46 -11.90 -4.79
C ALA A 237 8.10 -11.24 -4.48
N ILE A 238 8.00 -10.43 -3.41
CA ILE A 238 6.75 -9.78 -3.01
C ILE A 238 6.52 -8.53 -3.86
N LYS A 239 6.04 -8.67 -5.10
CA LYS A 239 5.59 -7.50 -5.88
C LYS A 239 4.36 -6.87 -5.19
N PRO A 240 4.25 -5.53 -5.15
CA PRO A 240 5.09 -4.51 -5.79
C PRO A 240 6.27 -3.98 -4.94
N PHE A 241 6.67 -4.68 -3.87
CA PHE A 241 7.68 -4.25 -2.90
C PHE A 241 8.98 -5.08 -2.97
N VAL A 242 9.97 -4.62 -2.21
CA VAL A 242 11.09 -5.43 -1.70
C VAL A 242 10.93 -5.47 -0.18
N LEU A 243 11.05 -6.66 0.41
CA LEU A 243 10.94 -6.85 1.86
C LEU A 243 12.29 -7.25 2.43
N TYR A 244 12.75 -6.50 3.42
CA TYR A 244 13.85 -6.85 4.31
C TYR A 244 13.26 -7.25 5.64
N ARG A 245 13.56 -8.45 6.10
CA ARG A 245 13.03 -8.99 7.35
C ARG A 245 14.15 -9.42 8.27
N LEU A 246 14.05 -9.05 9.54
CA LEU A 246 14.93 -9.54 10.59
C LEU A 246 14.13 -10.47 11.51
N GLY A 247 14.67 -11.65 11.80
CA GLY A 247 13.95 -12.65 12.57
C GLY A 247 14.77 -13.91 12.85
N TYR A 248 14.17 -14.88 13.50
CA TYR A 248 14.81 -16.17 13.74
C TYR A 248 14.15 -17.27 12.91
N VAL A 249 14.97 -18.20 12.45
CA VAL A 249 14.58 -19.40 11.70
C VAL A 249 14.49 -20.59 12.65
N TRP A 250 13.34 -21.24 12.61
CA TRP A 250 12.96 -22.38 13.41
C TRP A 250 12.58 -23.56 12.52
N HIS A 251 12.74 -24.77 13.04
CA HIS A 251 12.21 -26.00 12.47
C HIS A 251 11.28 -26.64 13.50
N ALA A 252 10.26 -27.34 13.01
CA ALA A 252 9.32 -28.07 13.84
C ALA A 252 9.32 -29.54 13.44
N GLU A 253 9.64 -30.40 14.39
CA GLU A 253 9.64 -31.86 14.25
C GLU A 253 8.48 -32.41 15.08
N THR A 254 7.91 -33.54 14.67
CA THR A 254 6.86 -34.19 15.44
C THR A 254 7.11 -35.68 15.53
N ASP A 255 6.65 -36.29 16.63
CA ASP A 255 6.69 -37.73 16.85
C ASP A 255 5.70 -38.50 15.95
N VAL A 256 4.82 -37.79 15.24
CA VAL A 256 3.87 -38.36 14.29
C VAL A 256 4.53 -38.57 12.92
N PRO A 257 4.65 -39.82 12.41
CA PRO A 257 5.21 -40.09 11.09
C PRO A 257 4.49 -39.30 9.97
N ASP A 258 5.24 -38.83 8.97
CA ASP A 258 4.75 -38.05 7.82
C ASP A 258 4.15 -36.66 8.13
N HIS A 259 4.36 -36.15 9.35
CA HIS A 259 3.86 -34.83 9.79
C HIS A 259 4.99 -33.81 10.09
N ASP A 260 6.24 -34.16 9.81
CA ASP A 260 7.35 -33.22 9.91
C ASP A 260 7.13 -31.99 9.03
N MET A 261 7.55 -30.83 9.52
CA MET A 261 7.52 -29.59 8.74
C MET A 261 8.77 -29.50 7.87
N PRO A 262 8.66 -29.69 6.54
CA PRO A 262 9.82 -29.64 5.66
C PRO A 262 10.35 -28.21 5.44
N SER A 263 9.64 -27.19 5.95
CA SER A 263 9.94 -25.78 5.70
C SER A 263 10.24 -25.05 6.99
N ALA A 264 11.27 -24.21 6.93
CA ALA A 264 11.60 -23.21 7.94
C ALA A 264 10.37 -22.39 8.38
N ILE A 265 10.28 -22.18 9.69
CA ILE A 265 9.30 -21.35 10.38
C ILE A 265 10.00 -20.05 10.80
N LEU A 266 9.39 -18.92 10.44
CA LEU A 266 9.99 -17.61 10.69
C LEU A 266 9.34 -16.96 11.90
N MET A 267 10.16 -16.55 12.85
CA MET A 267 9.77 -15.66 13.94
C MET A 267 10.25 -14.26 13.61
N GLU A 268 9.35 -13.28 13.58
CA GLU A 268 9.57 -11.99 12.94
C GLU A 268 9.81 -10.90 13.99
N LEU A 269 10.84 -10.08 13.81
CA LEU A 269 11.13 -8.92 14.68
C LEU A 269 10.78 -7.62 13.97
N ILE A 270 11.37 -7.39 12.80
CA ILE A 270 11.24 -6.15 12.02
C ILE A 270 11.04 -6.51 10.56
N ASP A 271 10.09 -5.83 9.92
CA ASP A 271 9.90 -5.80 8.48
C ASP A 271 10.12 -4.39 7.95
N VAL A 272 11.07 -4.21 7.04
CA VAL A 272 11.26 -2.98 6.27
C VAL A 272 10.85 -3.24 4.82
N THR A 273 9.78 -2.58 4.39
CA THR A 273 9.31 -2.64 3.00
C THR A 273 9.72 -1.40 2.22
N ILE A 274 10.17 -1.60 0.98
CA ILE A 274 10.48 -0.52 0.04
C ILE A 274 9.67 -0.80 -1.23
N PRO A 275 8.76 0.07 -1.67
CA PRO A 275 8.10 -0.09 -2.97
C PRO A 275 9.15 -0.18 -4.08
N ARG A 276 8.88 -0.91 -5.16
CA ARG A 276 9.74 -0.86 -6.34
C ARG A 276 9.56 0.48 -7.06
N LYS A 277 10.61 0.91 -7.77
CA LYS A 277 10.50 2.02 -8.70
C LYS A 277 9.40 1.73 -9.72
N HIS A 278 8.75 2.78 -10.19
CA HIS A 278 7.74 2.68 -11.26
C HIS A 278 6.55 1.78 -10.92
N THR A 279 6.12 1.71 -9.66
CA THR A 279 4.84 1.05 -9.32
C THR A 279 3.77 2.06 -8.98
N VAL A 280 2.51 1.64 -9.06
CA VAL A 280 1.38 2.46 -8.61
C VAL A 280 1.52 2.77 -7.13
N GLU A 281 1.98 1.81 -6.33
CA GLU A 281 2.16 1.93 -4.88
C GLU A 281 3.24 2.95 -4.51
N ALA A 282 4.34 3.02 -5.27
CA ALA A 282 5.36 4.04 -5.04
C ALA A 282 4.77 5.46 -5.17
N ILE A 283 3.91 5.69 -6.18
CA ILE A 283 3.26 6.97 -6.41
C ILE A 283 2.14 7.21 -5.40
N SER A 284 1.18 6.29 -5.31
CA SER A 284 -0.02 6.48 -4.50
C SER A 284 0.33 6.64 -3.02
N THR A 285 1.23 5.80 -2.49
CA THR A 285 1.59 5.86 -1.08
C THR A 285 2.42 7.10 -0.79
N TRP A 286 3.26 7.56 -1.73
CA TRP A 286 3.95 8.85 -1.59
C TRP A 286 2.95 10.00 -1.51
N GLU A 287 2.01 10.09 -2.45
CA GLU A 287 1.01 11.15 -2.47
C GLU A 287 0.06 11.10 -1.26
N GLU A 288 -0.37 9.89 -0.87
CA GLU A 288 -1.17 9.67 0.35
C GLU A 288 -0.40 10.20 1.56
N ILE A 289 0.87 9.83 1.73
CA ILE A 289 1.71 10.29 2.84
C ILE A 289 1.95 11.79 2.81
N GLN A 290 2.18 12.40 1.64
CA GLN A 290 2.34 13.85 1.56
C GLN A 290 1.03 14.58 1.90
N SER A 291 -0.12 13.94 1.67
CA SER A 291 -1.45 14.48 1.99
C SER A 291 -1.89 14.22 3.44
N THR A 292 -1.42 13.12 4.04
CA THR A 292 -1.71 12.71 5.41
C THR A 292 -0.60 13.18 6.34
N ASP A 293 -0.95 13.87 7.43
CA ASP A 293 0.08 14.25 8.39
C ASP A 293 0.69 12.96 9.02
N ILE A 294 2.00 12.74 8.83
CA ILE A 294 2.78 11.80 9.65
C ILE A 294 3.13 12.50 10.95
N THR A 295 2.78 11.88 12.08
CA THR A 295 3.11 12.42 13.40
C THR A 295 4.28 11.66 14.00
N LEU A 296 5.19 12.38 14.67
CA LEU A 296 6.19 11.75 15.52
C LEU A 296 5.51 11.32 16.81
N GLY A 297 5.39 10.01 16.99
CA GLY A 297 4.88 9.38 18.19
C GLY A 297 6.00 9.05 19.17
N ALA A 298 5.80 9.40 20.42
CA ALA A 298 6.69 9.05 21.53
C ALA A 298 6.38 7.64 22.04
N VAL A 299 7.19 6.66 21.65
CA VAL A 299 7.11 5.28 22.13
C VAL A 299 8.01 5.13 23.35
N LYS A 300 7.43 4.72 24.47
CA LYS A 300 8.19 4.32 25.67
C LYS A 300 8.24 2.80 25.73
N ILE A 301 9.38 2.22 26.08
CA ILE A 301 9.52 0.77 26.28
C ILE A 301 9.12 0.40 27.72
N SER A 302 9.43 1.28 28.66
CA SER A 302 8.99 1.22 30.06
C SER A 302 8.63 2.62 30.57
N PRO A 303 7.90 2.74 31.70
CA PRO A 303 7.56 4.04 32.29
C PRO A 303 8.76 4.97 32.51
N ASN A 304 9.94 4.38 32.78
CA ASN A 304 11.18 5.09 33.11
C ASN A 304 12.15 5.21 31.92
N SER A 305 11.91 4.53 30.79
CA SER A 305 12.76 4.65 29.60
C SER A 305 12.60 6.01 28.92
N ALA A 306 13.67 6.49 28.28
CA ALA A 306 13.60 7.62 27.37
C ALA A 306 12.61 7.32 26.23
N ALA A 307 11.80 8.32 25.85
CA ALA A 307 10.85 8.14 24.77
C ALA A 307 11.56 8.14 23.41
N ILE A 308 11.34 7.08 22.64
CA ILE A 308 11.82 6.93 21.27
C ILE A 308 10.80 7.56 20.33
N GLN A 309 11.26 8.42 19.42
CA GLN A 309 10.39 9.13 18.49
C GLN A 309 10.31 8.38 17.17
N LEU A 310 9.15 7.83 16.85
CA LEU A 310 8.90 7.09 15.61
C LEU A 310 7.78 7.75 14.79
N PRO A 311 7.88 7.78 13.45
CA PRO A 311 6.85 8.34 12.59
C PRO A 311 5.67 7.39 12.41
N PHE A 312 4.46 7.83 12.78
CA PHE A 312 3.22 7.07 12.61
C PHE A 312 2.28 7.77 11.62
N PRO A 313 1.66 7.00 10.71
CA PRO A 313 0.64 7.53 9.82
C PRO A 313 -0.68 7.74 10.59
N ASN A 314 -1.58 8.54 10.01
CA ASN A 314 -2.84 8.91 10.65
C ASN A 314 -3.97 7.89 10.41
N ASP A 315 -5.15 8.22 10.93
CA ASP A 315 -6.38 7.44 10.77
C ASP A 315 -6.76 7.17 9.30
N PHE A 316 -6.50 8.10 8.38
CA PHE A 316 -6.84 7.94 6.96
C PHE A 316 -6.02 6.82 6.31
N TYR A 317 -4.72 6.75 6.59
CA TYR A 317 -3.87 5.67 6.09
C TYR A 317 -4.42 4.31 6.53
N HIS A 318 -4.71 4.15 7.83
CA HIS A 318 -5.22 2.88 8.35
C HIS A 318 -6.60 2.52 7.79
N ALA A 319 -7.46 3.51 7.50
CA ALA A 319 -8.72 3.28 6.82
C ALA A 319 -8.52 2.77 5.38
N ILE A 320 -7.65 3.42 4.60
CA ILE A 320 -7.29 2.97 3.23
C ILE A 320 -6.76 1.54 3.26
N GLU A 321 -5.84 1.25 4.19
CA GLU A 321 -5.21 -0.06 4.35
C GLU A 321 -6.25 -1.15 4.64
N GLN A 322 -7.17 -0.93 5.60
CA GLN A 322 -8.19 -1.92 5.93
C GLN A 322 -9.22 -2.09 4.80
N LEU A 323 -9.67 -0.99 4.17
CA LEU A 323 -10.64 -1.05 3.08
C LEU A 323 -10.07 -1.74 1.84
N THR A 324 -8.80 -1.45 1.49
CA THR A 324 -8.11 -2.12 0.37
C THR A 324 -8.07 -3.62 0.58
N MET A 325 -7.67 -4.09 1.77
CA MET A 325 -7.65 -5.53 2.06
C MET A 325 -9.04 -6.17 2.10
N LEU A 326 -10.09 -5.42 2.45
CA LEU A 326 -11.47 -5.90 2.34
C LEU A 326 -11.89 -6.03 0.86
N CYS A 327 -11.49 -5.09 0.00
CA CYS A 327 -11.72 -5.17 -1.44
C CYS A 327 -10.98 -6.35 -2.08
N GLU A 328 -9.72 -6.60 -1.69
CA GLU A 328 -8.94 -7.77 -2.15
C GLU A 328 -9.58 -9.10 -1.73
N ILE A 329 -10.26 -9.14 -0.58
CA ILE A 329 -11.04 -10.33 -0.18
C ILE A 329 -12.27 -10.46 -1.07
N ALA A 330 -12.93 -9.35 -1.39
CA ALA A 330 -14.17 -9.34 -2.18
C ALA A 330 -13.96 -9.72 -3.65
N ASP A 331 -12.85 -9.30 -4.26
CA ASP A 331 -12.51 -9.65 -5.65
C ASP A 331 -11.79 -11.02 -5.78
N GLY A 332 -11.42 -11.63 -4.66
CA GLY A 332 -10.78 -12.95 -4.60
C GLY A 332 -9.26 -12.94 -4.79
N SER A 333 -8.61 -11.77 -4.86
CA SER A 333 -7.15 -11.65 -4.96
C SER A 333 -6.42 -11.95 -3.65
N SER A 334 -7.09 -11.75 -2.50
CA SER A 334 -6.49 -11.97 -1.18
C SER A 334 -6.39 -13.44 -0.78
N LYS A 335 -5.19 -13.86 -0.36
CA LYS A 335 -4.95 -15.18 0.28
C LYS A 335 -5.23 -15.17 1.79
N HIS A 336 -5.87 -14.12 2.31
CA HIS A 336 -6.03 -13.85 3.75
C HIS A 336 -7.48 -13.58 4.16
N ALA A 337 -8.45 -14.22 3.51
CA ALA A 337 -9.88 -14.11 3.84
C ALA A 337 -10.19 -14.44 5.31
N ASN A 338 -9.41 -15.31 5.95
CA ASN A 338 -9.53 -15.62 7.39
C ASN A 338 -9.28 -14.40 8.31
N LYS A 339 -8.63 -13.34 7.82
CA LYS A 339 -8.38 -12.11 8.60
C LYS A 339 -9.54 -11.11 8.50
N ILE A 340 -10.62 -11.39 7.77
CA ILE A 340 -11.67 -10.41 7.48
C ILE A 340 -12.31 -9.81 8.75
N ALA A 341 -12.57 -10.63 9.79
CA ALA A 341 -13.11 -10.16 11.05
C ALA A 341 -12.24 -9.07 11.68
N LYS A 342 -10.92 -9.29 11.68
CA LYS A 342 -9.92 -8.34 12.17
C LYS A 342 -9.87 -7.06 11.32
N ARG A 343 -10.07 -7.16 10.00
CA ARG A 343 -10.11 -6.00 9.09
C ARG A 343 -11.34 -5.13 9.33
N PHE A 344 -12.52 -5.74 9.46
CA PHE A 344 -13.74 -5.02 9.82
C PHE A 344 -13.62 -4.34 11.19
N ALA A 345 -13.15 -5.06 12.21
CA ALA A 345 -13.00 -4.51 13.54
C ALA A 345 -12.06 -3.29 13.57
N ARG A 346 -10.92 -3.37 12.87
CA ARG A 346 -9.96 -2.27 12.75
C ARG A 346 -10.55 -1.07 12.02
N PHE A 347 -11.24 -1.28 10.89
CA PHE A 347 -11.93 -0.20 10.19
C PHE A 347 -12.99 0.46 11.07
N ALA A 348 -13.78 -0.34 11.79
CA ALA A 348 -14.80 0.18 12.71
C ALA A 348 -14.19 1.01 13.85
N GLN A 349 -13.06 0.61 14.42
CA GLN A 349 -12.35 1.39 15.45
C GLN A 349 -11.92 2.77 14.92
N VAL A 350 -11.29 2.83 13.73
CA VAL A 350 -10.87 4.10 13.11
C VAL A 350 -12.08 4.97 12.76
N TRP A 351 -13.13 4.36 12.21
CA TRP A 351 -14.39 5.05 11.90
C TRP A 351 -15.01 5.66 13.16
N ASN A 352 -15.15 4.88 14.23
CA ASN A 352 -15.80 5.32 15.46
C ASN A 352 -14.98 6.41 16.16
N LYS A 353 -13.64 6.31 16.18
CA LYS A 353 -12.74 7.37 16.67
C LYS A 353 -12.98 8.72 15.98
N ASN A 354 -13.34 8.69 14.69
CA ASN A 354 -13.59 9.89 13.88
C ASN A 354 -15.06 10.30 13.80
N SER A 355 -15.97 9.55 14.44
CA SER A 355 -17.41 9.83 14.42
C SER A 355 -17.76 10.91 15.44
N LYS A 356 -18.60 11.87 15.05
CA LYS A 356 -19.12 12.93 15.94
C LYS A 356 -20.62 13.07 15.72
N ASP A 357 -21.37 13.27 16.80
CA ASP A 357 -22.82 13.41 16.72
C ASP A 357 -23.22 14.57 15.80
N GLY A 358 -24.14 14.28 14.87
CA GLY A 358 -24.65 15.27 13.90
C GLY A 358 -23.67 15.68 12.80
N VAL A 359 -22.47 15.09 12.71
CA VAL A 359 -21.47 15.41 11.68
C VAL A 359 -21.16 14.17 10.84
N PRO A 360 -21.20 14.26 9.49
CA PRO A 360 -20.76 13.16 8.63
C PRO A 360 -19.33 12.73 8.96
N ASN A 361 -19.09 11.41 9.01
CA ASN A 361 -17.76 10.89 9.27
C ASN A 361 -16.77 11.34 8.17
N PRO A 362 -15.60 11.88 8.52
CA PRO A 362 -14.62 12.37 7.55
C PRO A 362 -14.05 11.28 6.63
N LEU A 363 -14.21 9.99 6.97
CA LEU A 363 -13.82 8.86 6.13
C LEU A 363 -14.89 8.45 5.11
N LEU A 364 -16.10 8.98 5.20
CA LEU A 364 -17.17 8.64 4.25
C LEU A 364 -16.79 8.97 2.79
N PRO A 365 -16.22 10.16 2.46
CA PRO A 365 -15.78 10.46 1.10
C PRO A 365 -14.76 9.44 0.54
N LEU A 366 -13.88 8.91 1.39
CA LEU A 366 -12.93 7.87 1.00
C LEU A 366 -13.64 6.57 0.62
N VAL A 367 -14.57 6.09 1.44
CA VAL A 367 -15.33 4.86 1.11
C VAL A 367 -16.09 5.03 -0.20
N LEU A 368 -16.72 6.20 -0.39
CA LEU A 368 -17.49 6.51 -1.60
C LEU A 368 -16.59 6.58 -2.84
N SER A 369 -15.37 7.13 -2.72
CA SER A 369 -14.42 7.22 -3.83
C SER A 369 -13.87 5.85 -4.21
N MET A 370 -13.59 4.98 -3.23
CA MET A 370 -13.15 3.60 -3.47
C MET A 370 -14.22 2.74 -4.16
N ASN A 371 -15.48 3.09 -3.97
CA ASN A 371 -16.61 2.37 -4.56
C ASN A 371 -16.84 2.66 -6.05
N GLY A 372 -16.25 3.74 -6.61
CA GLY A 372 -16.52 4.16 -7.98
C GLY A 372 -17.87 4.84 -8.22
N SER A 373 -18.54 5.23 -7.11
CA SER A 373 -19.73 6.12 -7.02
C SER A 373 -21.09 5.49 -6.68
N SER A 374 -21.88 6.28 -5.94
CA SER A 374 -23.21 6.04 -5.36
C SER A 374 -23.40 4.78 -4.51
N ILE A 375 -22.75 4.70 -3.35
CA ILE A 375 -23.45 4.09 -2.20
C ILE A 375 -24.56 5.08 -1.88
N SER A 376 -25.83 4.72 -2.05
CA SER A 376 -26.93 5.56 -1.58
C SER A 376 -26.65 5.89 -0.10
N PRO A 377 -26.47 7.18 0.27
CA PRO A 377 -26.29 7.52 1.67
C PRO A 377 -27.50 6.95 2.42
N PRO A 378 -27.32 6.40 3.62
CA PRO A 378 -28.42 5.80 4.39
C PRO A 378 -29.43 6.83 4.90
N ILE A 379 -29.37 8.10 4.45
CA ILE A 379 -30.10 9.20 5.04
C ILE A 379 -31.29 9.55 4.14
N ASP A 380 -32.44 9.02 4.52
CA ASP A 380 -33.65 9.83 4.53
C ASP A 380 -33.53 10.74 5.76
N SER A 381 -33.77 12.03 5.59
CA SER A 381 -33.62 13.03 6.65
C SER A 381 -34.53 12.68 7.84
N SER A 382 -33.95 12.62 9.04
CA SER A 382 -34.58 12.31 10.33
C SER A 382 -34.95 10.82 10.56
N SER A 383 -34.36 10.24 11.61
CA SER A 383 -34.77 9.03 12.34
C SER A 383 -34.86 7.64 11.67
N ALA A 384 -34.58 7.45 10.38
CA ALA A 384 -34.61 6.11 9.77
C ALA A 384 -33.21 5.44 9.74
N LEU A 385 -33.08 4.30 10.42
CA LEU A 385 -31.94 3.38 10.31
C LEU A 385 -31.74 2.90 8.84
N PRO A 386 -30.54 2.41 8.45
CA PRO A 386 -30.22 2.00 7.07
C PRO A 386 -31.19 0.99 6.45
N ARG A 387 -31.11 0.75 5.12
CA ARG A 387 -31.73 -0.44 4.49
C ARG A 387 -31.52 -1.70 5.34
N SER A 388 -32.56 -2.54 5.43
CA SER A 388 -32.66 -3.73 6.28
C SER A 388 -31.33 -4.42 6.55
N TYR A 389 -30.94 -4.58 7.83
CA TYR A 389 -29.80 -5.41 8.26
C TYR A 389 -29.72 -6.74 7.51
N LYS A 390 -30.87 -7.36 7.23
CA LYS A 390 -31.00 -8.58 6.46
C LYS A 390 -30.35 -8.50 5.07
N ASP A 391 -30.50 -7.37 4.37
CA ASP A 391 -29.93 -7.17 3.04
C ASP A 391 -28.41 -7.04 3.10
N THR A 392 -27.90 -6.32 4.11
CA THR A 392 -26.45 -6.16 4.30
C THR A 392 -25.78 -7.49 4.65
N ILE A 393 -26.42 -8.27 5.51
CA ILE A 393 -25.97 -9.62 5.84
C ILE A 393 -26.04 -10.55 4.63
N SER A 394 -27.08 -10.45 3.80
CA SER A 394 -27.20 -11.21 2.56
C SER A 394 -26.07 -10.88 1.57
N LYS A 395 -25.74 -9.59 1.41
CA LYS A 395 -24.58 -9.14 0.62
C LYS A 395 -23.27 -9.67 1.16
N LEU A 396 -23.07 -9.64 2.48
CA LEU A 396 -21.85 -10.18 3.05
C LEU A 396 -21.70 -11.68 2.76
N ARG A 397 -22.79 -12.46 2.94
CA ARG A 397 -22.80 -13.89 2.61
C ARG A 397 -22.50 -14.15 1.13
N SER A 398 -22.88 -13.24 0.23
CA SER A 398 -22.56 -13.39 -1.20
C SER A 398 -21.10 -13.09 -1.51
N VAL A 399 -20.39 -12.30 -0.69
CA VAL A 399 -18.99 -11.92 -0.95
C VAL A 399 -17.96 -12.83 -0.28
N VAL A 400 -18.24 -13.38 0.90
CA VAL A 400 -17.28 -14.24 1.64
C VAL A 400 -17.72 -15.71 1.70
N PRO A 401 -16.77 -16.66 1.87
CA PRO A 401 -17.11 -18.06 2.12
C PRO A 401 -17.98 -18.23 3.38
N ASP A 402 -18.90 -19.20 3.34
CA ASP A 402 -19.87 -19.46 4.42
C ASP A 402 -19.20 -19.72 5.79
N ALA A 403 -18.08 -20.44 5.82
CA ALA A 403 -17.33 -20.70 7.05
C ALA A 403 -16.83 -19.40 7.70
N VAL A 404 -16.31 -18.49 6.87
CA VAL A 404 -15.84 -17.17 7.31
C VAL A 404 -17.01 -16.32 7.78
N PHE A 405 -18.11 -16.27 7.01
CA PHE A 405 -19.32 -15.56 7.38
C PHE A 405 -19.84 -15.92 8.78
N ARG A 406 -19.90 -17.22 9.11
CA ARG A 406 -20.42 -17.70 10.41
C ARG A 406 -19.56 -17.27 11.61
N SER A 407 -18.30 -16.92 11.37
CA SER A 407 -17.37 -16.45 12.41
C SER A 407 -17.48 -14.95 12.71
N LEU A 408 -18.22 -14.19 11.89
CA LEU A 408 -18.28 -12.74 12.00
C LEU A 408 -19.33 -12.28 13.03
N ASP A 409 -18.87 -11.53 14.02
CA ASP A 409 -19.72 -10.81 14.97
C ASP A 409 -20.01 -9.40 14.44
N ILE A 410 -21.18 -9.24 13.81
CA ILE A 410 -21.60 -7.97 13.20
C ILE A 410 -22.59 -7.29 14.13
N PRO A 411 -22.33 -6.03 14.53
CA PRO A 411 -23.24 -5.29 15.39
C PRO A 411 -24.66 -5.22 14.80
N LYS A 412 -25.67 -5.32 15.67
CA LYS A 412 -27.07 -5.14 15.26
C LYS A 412 -27.32 -3.72 14.74
N GLN A 413 -28.30 -3.59 13.86
CA GLN A 413 -28.65 -2.34 13.16
C GLN A 413 -28.81 -1.12 14.07
N ASP A 414 -29.45 -1.30 15.23
CA ASP A 414 -29.77 -0.21 16.17
C ASP A 414 -28.53 0.33 16.90
N SER A 415 -27.35 -0.29 16.69
CA SER A 415 -26.09 0.17 17.25
C SER A 415 -25.43 1.19 16.32
N HIS A 416 -24.97 2.31 16.87
CA HIS A 416 -24.10 3.26 16.17
C HIS A 416 -22.81 2.59 15.63
N LEU A 417 -22.43 1.43 16.18
CA LEU A 417 -21.31 0.60 15.72
C LEU A 417 -21.56 -0.12 14.39
N TYR A 418 -22.79 -0.15 13.88
CA TYR A 418 -23.15 -0.86 12.64
C TYR A 418 -22.73 -0.11 11.36
N LEU A 419 -22.70 1.22 11.38
CA LEU A 419 -22.40 2.04 10.19
C LEU A 419 -21.08 1.68 9.48
N PRO A 420 -19.93 1.52 10.14
CA PRO A 420 -18.69 1.14 9.45
C PRO A 420 -18.82 -0.23 8.75
N TYR A 421 -19.50 -1.20 9.35
CA TYR A 421 -19.75 -2.49 8.73
C TYR A 421 -20.63 -2.36 7.50
N TYR A 422 -21.73 -1.59 7.59
CA TYR A 422 -22.60 -1.31 6.46
C TYR A 422 -21.82 -0.75 5.26
N TYR A 423 -21.01 0.29 5.48
CA TYR A 423 -20.25 0.93 4.41
C TYR A 423 -19.21 -0.01 3.79
N ALA A 424 -18.44 -0.72 4.61
CA ALA A 424 -17.43 -1.65 4.13
C ALA A 424 -18.04 -2.86 3.39
N ILE A 425 -19.16 -3.42 3.88
CA ILE A 425 -19.86 -4.54 3.21
C ILE A 425 -20.43 -4.10 1.87
N ASN A 426 -21.02 -2.90 1.78
CA ASN A 426 -21.54 -2.39 0.51
C ASN A 426 -20.40 -2.12 -0.50
N LEU A 427 -19.25 -1.63 -0.03
CA LEU A 427 -18.06 -1.50 -0.86
C LEU A 427 -17.63 -2.87 -1.40
N MET A 428 -17.48 -3.88 -0.54
CA MET A 428 -17.11 -5.24 -0.94
C MET A 428 -18.10 -5.85 -1.95
N ASP A 429 -19.40 -5.73 -1.72
CA ASP A 429 -20.47 -6.21 -2.63
C ASP A 429 -20.35 -5.58 -4.02
N ASN A 430 -20.13 -4.27 -4.07
CA ASN A 430 -19.96 -3.55 -5.34
C ASN A 430 -18.65 -3.93 -6.04
N VAL A 431 -17.55 -4.06 -5.31
CA VAL A 431 -16.26 -4.54 -5.86
C VAL A 431 -16.46 -5.91 -6.48
N LYS A 432 -17.01 -6.89 -5.74
CA LYS A 432 -17.26 -8.24 -6.28
C LYS A 432 -18.12 -8.22 -7.54
N LYS A 433 -19.22 -7.45 -7.53
CA LYS A 433 -20.13 -7.32 -8.69
C LYS A 433 -19.45 -6.73 -9.92
N ARG A 434 -18.49 -5.83 -9.73
CA ARG A 434 -17.76 -5.18 -10.82
C ARG A 434 -16.57 -6.02 -11.28
N SER A 435 -15.88 -6.72 -10.38
CA SER A 435 -14.73 -7.58 -10.71
C SER A 435 -15.13 -8.87 -11.45
N ILE A 436 -16.33 -9.40 -11.23
CA ILE A 436 -16.83 -10.61 -11.93
C ILE A 436 -17.37 -10.28 -13.33
N GLN A 437 -17.67 -9.01 -13.62
CA GLN A 437 -18.13 -8.65 -14.96
C GLN A 437 -17.05 -8.98 -15.97
N ALA A 438 -17.38 -9.82 -16.95
CA ALA A 438 -16.48 -10.14 -18.04
C ALA A 438 -15.95 -8.83 -18.64
N PRO A 439 -14.64 -8.73 -18.91
CA PRO A 439 -14.09 -7.53 -19.52
C PRO A 439 -14.89 -7.27 -20.79
N LYS A 440 -15.52 -6.09 -20.86
CA LYS A 440 -16.21 -5.68 -22.08
C LYS A 440 -15.16 -5.68 -23.19
N LYS A 441 -15.53 -6.03 -24.42
CA LYS A 441 -14.57 -5.80 -25.51
C LYS A 441 -14.30 -4.28 -25.58
N PRO A 442 -13.04 -3.84 -25.71
CA PRO A 442 -12.76 -2.43 -25.98
C PRO A 442 -13.54 -2.03 -27.22
N THR A 443 -14.38 -1.00 -27.10
CA THR A 443 -15.15 -0.46 -28.22
C THR A 443 -14.50 0.84 -28.70
N PRO A 444 -14.48 1.11 -30.02
CA PRO A 444 -14.03 2.41 -30.52
C PRO A 444 -14.78 3.55 -29.82
N GLN A 445 -14.02 4.47 -29.22
CA GLN A 445 -14.56 5.62 -28.51
C GLN A 445 -14.62 6.84 -29.44
N SER A 446 -15.73 7.59 -29.41
CA SER A 446 -15.77 8.88 -30.10
C SER A 446 -15.07 9.95 -29.26
N TYR A 447 -14.11 10.63 -29.89
CA TYR A 447 -13.35 11.74 -29.31
C TYR A 447 -13.87 13.12 -29.75
N ASP A 448 -15.02 13.20 -30.42
CA ASP A 448 -15.52 14.46 -30.98
C ASP A 448 -15.78 15.53 -29.91
N GLY A 449 -16.26 15.12 -28.73
CA GLY A 449 -16.43 16.00 -27.57
C GLY A 449 -15.13 16.50 -26.93
N VAL A 450 -13.98 15.91 -27.26
CA VAL A 450 -12.65 16.33 -26.77
C VAL A 450 -11.95 17.24 -27.79
N LYS A 451 -12.25 17.07 -29.09
CA LYS A 451 -11.61 17.84 -30.18
C LYS A 451 -11.83 19.35 -30.07
N ALA A 452 -13.06 19.78 -29.79
CA ALA A 452 -13.37 21.21 -29.69
C ALA A 452 -12.65 21.87 -28.50
N PRO A 453 -12.69 21.30 -27.27
CA PRO A 453 -11.89 21.79 -26.14
C PRO A 453 -10.38 21.81 -26.40
N LEU A 454 -9.83 20.81 -27.10
CA LEU A 454 -8.41 20.83 -27.49
C LEU A 454 -8.06 21.98 -28.44
N LYS A 455 -8.99 22.40 -29.29
CA LYS A 455 -8.80 23.52 -30.23
C LYS A 455 -9.09 24.90 -29.61
N ALA A 456 -9.65 24.94 -28.40
CA ALA A 456 -10.05 26.16 -27.72
C ALA A 456 -8.84 26.84 -27.04
N GLY A 457 -7.91 27.38 -27.84
CA GLY A 457 -6.80 28.21 -27.36
C GLY A 457 -5.54 27.46 -26.92
N ILE A 458 -5.56 26.13 -26.90
CA ILE A 458 -4.41 25.32 -26.50
C ILE A 458 -3.40 25.22 -27.66
N ARG A 459 -2.15 25.62 -27.40
CA ARG A 459 -1.03 25.38 -28.31
C ARG A 459 -0.51 23.95 -28.14
N PHE A 460 -1.12 23.00 -28.85
CA PHE A 460 -0.66 21.61 -28.86
C PHE A 460 -0.14 21.21 -30.25
N GLN A 461 0.91 20.38 -30.26
CA GLN A 461 1.59 19.91 -31.46
C GLN A 461 0.89 18.69 -32.06
N ALA A 462 0.52 17.74 -31.21
CA ALA A 462 -0.13 16.50 -31.60
C ALA A 462 -0.92 15.93 -30.42
N ALA A 463 -1.90 15.07 -30.70
CA ALA A 463 -2.62 14.30 -29.69
C ALA A 463 -2.73 12.85 -30.15
N ALA A 464 -2.62 11.92 -29.21
CA ALA A 464 -2.72 10.50 -29.45
C ALA A 464 -3.68 9.83 -28.48
N ILE A 465 -4.36 8.80 -28.97
CA ILE A 465 -5.26 7.96 -28.19
C ILE A 465 -4.44 6.93 -27.42
N SER A 466 -4.77 6.73 -26.16
CA SER A 466 -4.08 5.81 -25.25
C SER A 466 -5.04 4.91 -24.47
N ASP A 467 -6.30 4.81 -24.92
CA ASP A 467 -7.34 4.00 -24.26
C ASP A 467 -7.08 2.48 -24.38
N ASP A 468 -8.04 1.66 -23.97
CA ASP A 468 -7.88 0.20 -23.96
C ASP A 468 -7.81 -0.40 -25.37
N LEU A 469 -8.43 0.20 -26.39
CA LEU A 469 -8.44 -0.36 -27.74
C LEU A 469 -7.03 -0.40 -28.38
N PRO A 470 -6.26 0.71 -28.46
CA PRO A 470 -4.91 0.65 -28.99
C PRO A 470 -3.95 -0.12 -28.08
N LEU A 471 -4.17 -0.12 -26.76
CA LEU A 471 -3.38 -0.96 -25.86
C LEU A 471 -3.55 -2.45 -26.21
N PHE A 472 -4.79 -2.92 -26.33
CA PHE A 472 -5.08 -4.31 -26.66
C PHE A 472 -4.58 -4.65 -28.06
N HIS A 473 -4.67 -3.72 -29.01
CA HIS A 473 -4.10 -3.88 -30.34
C HIS A 473 -2.57 -4.09 -30.27
N GLU A 474 -1.84 -3.25 -29.54
CA GLU A 474 -0.39 -3.41 -29.41
C GLU A 474 0.01 -4.69 -28.69
N ILE A 475 -0.67 -5.04 -27.59
CA ILE A 475 -0.40 -6.29 -26.86
C ILE A 475 -0.74 -7.51 -27.74
N SER A 476 -1.78 -7.43 -28.58
CA SER A 476 -2.17 -8.51 -29.48
C SER A 476 -1.12 -8.86 -30.55
N LYS A 477 -0.18 -7.95 -30.82
CA LYS A 477 0.96 -8.23 -31.71
C LYS A 477 1.99 -9.17 -31.06
N ASN A 478 1.87 -9.43 -29.75
CA ASN A 478 2.69 -10.38 -29.03
C ASN A 478 1.96 -11.72 -28.85
N ASP A 479 2.41 -12.75 -29.57
CA ASP A 479 1.79 -14.09 -29.56
C ASP A 479 1.90 -14.82 -28.20
N TYR A 480 2.69 -14.30 -27.25
CA TYR A 480 2.92 -14.92 -25.95
C TYR A 480 2.00 -14.39 -24.84
N ILE A 481 1.19 -13.36 -25.10
CA ILE A 481 0.29 -12.78 -24.10
C ILE A 481 -1.16 -13.11 -24.41
N GLU A 482 -1.81 -13.78 -23.46
CA GLU A 482 -3.23 -14.05 -23.52
C GLU A 482 -4.05 -12.84 -23.09
N LEU A 483 -4.73 -12.20 -24.05
CA LEU A 483 -5.57 -11.01 -23.81
C LEU A 483 -6.79 -11.27 -22.91
N SER A 484 -7.19 -12.53 -22.74
CA SER A 484 -8.34 -12.90 -21.89
C SER A 484 -8.14 -12.49 -20.42
N HIS A 485 -6.87 -12.35 -20.00
CA HIS A 485 -6.48 -11.95 -18.65
C HIS A 485 -6.28 -10.44 -18.49
N LEU A 486 -6.34 -9.66 -19.57
CA LEU A 486 -6.18 -8.22 -19.53
C LEU A 486 -7.54 -7.55 -19.29
N PRO A 487 -7.76 -6.89 -18.14
CA PRO A 487 -9.01 -6.20 -17.87
C PRO A 487 -9.09 -4.89 -18.66
N ASN A 488 -10.31 -4.40 -18.92
CA ASN A 488 -10.49 -3.01 -19.33
C ASN A 488 -10.25 -2.08 -18.15
N SER A 489 -9.70 -0.91 -18.41
CA SER A 489 -9.49 0.14 -17.42
C SER A 489 -10.80 0.68 -16.84
N HIS A 490 -11.92 0.52 -17.57
CA HIS A 490 -13.20 1.19 -17.29
C HIS A 490 -13.10 2.73 -17.29
N VAL A 491 -12.04 3.28 -17.87
CA VAL A 491 -11.93 4.70 -18.18
C VAL A 491 -12.47 4.90 -19.60
N ASP A 492 -13.45 5.79 -19.75
CA ASP A 492 -14.14 5.94 -21.04
C ASP A 492 -13.20 6.39 -22.15
N LYS A 493 -12.28 7.31 -21.85
CA LYS A 493 -11.36 7.92 -22.82
C LYS A 493 -10.00 8.17 -22.19
N MET A 494 -8.93 7.87 -22.93
CA MET A 494 -7.58 8.23 -22.54
C MET A 494 -6.85 8.89 -23.72
N LEU A 495 -6.21 10.05 -23.47
CA LEU A 495 -5.40 10.74 -24.46
C LEU A 495 -4.07 11.23 -23.89
N VAL A 496 -3.06 11.29 -24.76
CA VAL A 496 -1.82 12.02 -24.52
C VAL A 496 -1.75 13.18 -25.50
N VAL A 497 -1.48 14.38 -24.99
CA VAL A 497 -1.40 15.62 -25.76
C VAL A 497 0.02 16.17 -25.64
N ARG A 498 0.68 16.36 -26.77
CA ARG A 498 1.98 16.99 -26.85
C ARG A 498 1.81 18.50 -26.99
N VAL A 499 2.49 19.25 -26.14
CA VAL A 499 2.51 20.73 -26.16
C VAL A 499 3.94 21.25 -26.34
N GLU A 500 4.08 22.53 -26.67
CA GLU A 500 5.37 23.12 -27.05
C GLU A 500 6.38 23.21 -25.89
N ASP A 501 5.91 23.61 -24.72
CA ASP A 501 6.78 23.89 -23.58
C ASP A 501 6.11 23.63 -22.22
N LYS A 502 6.87 23.82 -21.13
CA LYS A 502 6.40 23.60 -19.76
C LYS A 502 5.23 24.54 -19.38
N SER A 503 5.26 25.80 -19.82
CA SER A 503 4.16 26.74 -19.61
C SER A 503 2.87 26.24 -20.26
N SER A 504 2.98 25.69 -21.46
CA SER A 504 1.87 25.15 -22.24
C SER A 504 1.24 23.91 -21.60
N VAL A 505 2.00 23.13 -20.81
CA VAL A 505 1.43 22.03 -20.02
C VAL A 505 0.48 22.59 -18.97
N THR A 506 0.92 23.61 -18.22
CA THR A 506 0.10 24.21 -17.16
C THR A 506 -1.09 24.98 -17.74
N GLU A 507 -0.83 25.91 -18.66
CA GLU A 507 -1.86 26.76 -19.27
C GLU A 507 -2.84 25.94 -20.11
N GLY A 508 -2.33 25.06 -20.99
CA GLY A 508 -3.15 24.21 -21.85
C GLY A 508 -4.05 23.26 -21.06
N SER A 509 -3.54 22.67 -19.97
CA SER A 509 -4.38 21.84 -19.09
C SER A 509 -5.51 22.62 -18.43
N SER A 510 -5.26 23.87 -18.01
CA SER A 510 -6.27 24.72 -17.36
C SER A 510 -7.33 25.18 -18.36
N GLN A 511 -6.91 25.64 -19.55
CA GLN A 511 -7.81 26.01 -20.64
C GLN A 511 -8.66 24.83 -21.09
N PHE A 512 -8.06 23.63 -21.17
CA PHE A 512 -8.79 22.41 -21.48
C PHE A 512 -9.89 22.15 -20.46
N VAL A 513 -9.57 22.21 -19.17
CA VAL A 513 -10.54 21.99 -18.09
C VAL A 513 -11.67 23.00 -18.16
N GLU A 514 -11.37 24.28 -18.38
CA GLU A 514 -12.38 25.32 -18.52
C GLU A 514 -13.32 25.06 -19.70
N SER A 515 -12.76 24.77 -20.88
CA SER A 515 -13.54 24.52 -22.10
C SER A 515 -14.35 23.21 -22.03
N TYR A 516 -13.76 22.14 -21.48
CA TYR A 516 -14.38 20.82 -21.38
C TYR A 516 -15.46 20.76 -20.29
N CYS A 517 -15.15 21.29 -19.10
CA CYS A 517 -16.05 21.22 -17.96
C CYS A 517 -17.11 22.33 -17.95
N ASN A 518 -16.87 23.44 -18.66
CA ASN A 518 -17.78 24.59 -18.73
C ASN A 518 -18.00 25.11 -20.16
N PRO A 519 -18.65 24.31 -21.04
CA PRO A 519 -18.82 24.67 -22.45
C PRO A 519 -19.67 25.92 -22.68
N ALA A 520 -20.46 26.36 -21.69
CA ALA A 520 -21.32 27.56 -21.80
C ALA A 520 -20.53 28.89 -21.76
N ILE A 521 -19.31 28.91 -21.22
CA ILE A 521 -18.46 30.13 -21.16
C ILE A 521 -17.64 30.29 -22.45
N SER A 522 -17.30 29.17 -23.11
CA SER A 522 -16.44 29.14 -24.31
C SER A 522 -17.03 29.81 -25.56
N THR A 523 -18.33 30.09 -25.61
CA THR A 523 -18.99 30.70 -26.79
C THR A 523 -19.04 32.22 -26.78
N THR A 524 -18.49 32.88 -25.76
CA THR A 524 -18.49 34.35 -25.67
C THR A 524 -17.09 34.88 -25.38
N SER A 525 -16.56 35.61 -26.36
CA SER A 525 -15.37 36.48 -26.35
C SER A 525 -13.99 35.82 -26.55
N GLY A 526 -13.54 35.87 -27.80
CA GLY A 526 -12.13 36.14 -28.08
C GLY A 526 -11.82 37.57 -27.65
N ALA A 527 -11.19 37.71 -26.48
CA ALA A 527 -10.34 38.82 -26.06
C ALA A 527 -9.94 38.59 -24.60
N ILE A 528 -8.86 37.83 -24.36
CA ILE A 528 -8.21 37.86 -23.03
C ILE A 528 -7.43 39.17 -22.97
N SER A 529 -8.08 40.20 -22.44
CA SER A 529 -7.41 41.41 -21.96
C SER A 529 -6.62 41.04 -20.70
N THR A 530 -5.30 41.18 -20.78
CA THR A 530 -4.40 41.18 -19.64
C THR A 530 -4.64 42.42 -18.78
N THR A 531 -5.64 42.40 -17.89
CA THR A 531 -5.64 43.30 -16.73
C THR A 531 -6.60 42.84 -15.64
N SER A 532 -6.08 42.83 -14.41
CA SER A 532 -6.79 42.84 -13.12
C SER A 532 -7.14 41.46 -12.54
N GLY A 533 -6.38 41.11 -11.50
CA GLY A 533 -6.57 39.91 -10.70
C GLY A 533 -7.97 39.80 -10.11
N LEU A 534 -8.60 38.67 -10.38
CA LEU A 534 -9.71 38.17 -9.59
C LEU A 534 -9.23 36.89 -8.91
N ILE A 535 -8.71 37.05 -7.70
CA ILE A 535 -8.51 35.94 -6.76
C ILE A 535 -9.91 35.46 -6.40
N ILE A 536 -10.37 34.37 -7.03
CA ILE A 536 -11.48 33.60 -6.47
C ILE A 536 -10.90 32.88 -5.25
N VAL A 537 -11.05 33.52 -4.10
CA VAL A 537 -10.83 32.92 -2.79
C VAL A 537 -11.81 31.75 -2.66
N GLY A 538 -11.34 30.55 -3.01
CA GLY A 538 -11.98 29.31 -2.58
C GLY A 538 -12.10 29.36 -1.06
N THR A 539 -13.34 29.24 -0.57
CA THR A 539 -13.66 29.29 0.85
C THR A 539 -12.91 28.18 1.59
N LYS A 540 -11.78 28.55 2.19
CA LYS A 540 -11.17 27.81 3.30
C LYS A 540 -12.23 27.73 4.41
N LYS A 541 -12.90 26.58 4.54
CA LYS A 541 -13.31 26.09 5.86
C LYS A 541 -12.33 25.00 6.29
N PRO A 542 -11.31 25.33 7.08
CA PRO A 542 -10.50 24.34 7.76
C PRO A 542 -11.34 23.73 8.88
N LEU A 543 -11.52 22.41 8.86
CA LEU A 543 -11.79 21.68 10.10
C LEU A 543 -10.57 21.88 11.01
N HIS A 544 -10.84 22.39 12.22
CA HIS A 544 -9.86 22.85 13.19
C HIS A 544 -8.61 21.97 13.35
N ALA A 545 -7.44 22.56 13.14
CA ALA A 545 -6.21 22.17 13.81
C ALA A 545 -5.47 23.45 14.23
N ARG A 546 -5.40 23.68 15.54
CA ARG A 546 -4.50 24.68 16.15
C ARG A 546 -3.08 24.13 16.10
N SER A 547 -2.22 24.80 15.35
CA SER A 547 -0.83 25.17 15.65
C SER A 547 0.01 25.19 14.38
N SER A 548 0.87 26.19 14.33
CA SER A 548 1.58 26.73 13.19
C SER A 548 2.61 25.78 12.58
N GLY A 549 2.35 25.36 11.34
CA GLY A 549 3.36 24.86 10.41
C GLY A 549 2.93 25.25 8.99
N THR A 550 3.74 26.05 8.31
CA THR A 550 3.49 26.50 6.94
C THR A 550 3.43 25.26 6.03
N ARG A 551 2.23 24.88 5.58
CA ARG A 551 2.00 23.77 4.65
C ARG A 551 2.58 24.14 3.28
N ILE A 552 3.76 23.62 2.95
CA ILE A 552 4.35 23.74 1.62
C ILE A 552 3.72 22.62 0.77
N THR A 553 2.67 22.92 0.02
CA THR A 553 2.21 22.02 -1.05
C THR A 553 3.26 22.05 -2.16
N GLY A 554 3.99 20.96 -2.37
CA GLY A 554 4.96 20.85 -3.48
C GLY A 554 4.28 21.01 -4.85
N GLU A 555 5.03 21.37 -5.89
CA GLU A 555 4.52 21.49 -7.26
C GLU A 555 3.86 20.20 -7.79
N ASN A 556 4.17 19.04 -7.20
CA ASN A 556 3.71 17.70 -7.62
C ASN A 556 2.68 17.06 -6.68
N SER A 557 1.90 17.84 -5.92
CA SER A 557 0.83 17.28 -5.08
C SER A 557 -0.46 17.02 -5.89
N ILE A 558 -1.18 15.95 -5.59
CA ILE A 558 -2.55 15.74 -6.10
C ILE A 558 -3.44 16.96 -5.78
N ARG A 559 -4.13 17.48 -6.81
CA ARG A 559 -5.16 18.52 -6.66
C ARG A 559 -6.51 17.98 -7.11
N SER A 560 -7.55 18.19 -6.32
CA SER A 560 -8.93 17.84 -6.67
C SER A 560 -9.83 19.07 -6.60
N GLU A 561 -10.66 19.27 -7.61
CA GLU A 561 -11.61 20.38 -7.68
C GLU A 561 -12.92 19.96 -8.36
N SER A 562 -14.01 20.65 -8.01
CA SER A 562 -15.32 20.45 -8.65
C SER A 562 -15.61 21.62 -9.60
N ILE A 563 -15.82 21.32 -10.88
CA ILE A 563 -16.07 22.31 -11.92
C ILE A 563 -17.32 21.92 -12.70
N GLY A 564 -18.39 22.71 -12.51
CA GLY A 564 -19.70 22.39 -13.08
C GLY A 564 -20.21 21.04 -12.60
N GLN A 565 -20.48 20.14 -13.53
CA GLN A 565 -20.92 18.77 -13.24
C GLN A 565 -19.79 17.75 -13.09
N TYR A 566 -18.53 18.21 -13.12
CA TYR A 566 -17.36 17.34 -13.12
C TYR A 566 -16.51 17.50 -11.86
N GLN A 567 -15.83 16.42 -11.48
CA GLN A 567 -14.71 16.46 -10.53
C GLN A 567 -13.42 16.21 -11.30
N VAL A 568 -12.42 17.05 -11.10
CA VAL A 568 -11.13 16.96 -11.77
C VAL A 568 -10.07 16.69 -10.72
N ALA A 569 -9.38 15.57 -10.85
CA ALA A 569 -8.16 15.27 -10.11
C ALA A 569 -6.95 15.47 -11.04
N SER A 570 -5.87 16.07 -10.56
CA SER A 570 -4.70 16.35 -11.38
C SER A 570 -3.40 16.13 -10.63
N LEU A 571 -2.37 15.73 -11.38
CA LEU A 571 -1.03 15.50 -10.88
C LEU A 571 0.00 16.00 -11.89
N ASN A 572 0.91 16.86 -11.43
CA ASN A 572 2.09 17.21 -12.19
C ASN A 572 3.16 16.14 -11.98
N HIS A 573 3.86 15.79 -13.04
CA HIS A 573 4.89 14.76 -13.00
C HIS A 573 6.05 15.12 -13.93
N ASN A 574 7.19 14.51 -13.66
CA ASN A 574 8.33 14.54 -14.55
C ASN A 574 8.52 13.13 -15.10
N SER A 575 8.86 13.05 -16.38
CA SER A 575 9.15 11.79 -17.07
C SER A 575 10.58 11.86 -17.61
N GLU A 576 11.37 10.84 -17.35
CA GLU A 576 12.70 10.75 -17.96
C GLU A 576 12.58 10.21 -19.37
N GLN A 577 13.19 10.91 -20.32
CA GLN A 577 13.30 10.51 -21.71
C GLN A 577 14.77 10.38 -22.08
N LEU A 578 15.06 9.69 -23.18
CA LEU A 578 16.43 9.43 -23.67
C LEU A 578 17.31 10.70 -23.73
N THR A 579 16.73 11.85 -24.06
CA THR A 579 17.46 13.10 -24.30
C THR A 579 17.37 14.14 -23.18
N ARG A 580 16.32 14.10 -22.35
CA ARG A 580 16.10 15.04 -21.23
C ARG A 580 14.93 14.59 -20.34
N ILE A 581 14.73 15.30 -19.24
CA ILE A 581 13.52 15.21 -18.42
C ILE A 581 12.41 16.05 -19.08
N THR A 582 11.25 15.44 -19.27
CA THR A 582 10.04 16.10 -19.77
C THR A 582 9.07 16.36 -18.64
N TYR A 583 8.31 17.46 -18.76
CA TYR A 583 7.29 17.85 -17.81
C TYR A 583 5.92 17.42 -18.32
N GLY A 584 5.15 16.82 -17.43
CA GLY A 584 3.80 16.35 -17.72
C GLY A 584 2.79 16.75 -16.65
N LYS A 585 1.53 16.78 -17.06
CA LYS A 585 0.39 16.90 -16.14
C LYS A 585 -0.72 15.98 -16.60
N THR A 586 -1.13 15.09 -15.71
CA THR A 586 -2.23 14.15 -15.95
C THR A 586 -3.47 14.62 -15.21
N LEU A 587 -4.61 14.60 -15.90
CA LEU A 587 -5.94 14.91 -15.38
C LEU A 587 -6.79 13.64 -15.41
N VAL A 588 -7.60 13.44 -14.37
CA VAL A 588 -8.67 12.45 -14.30
C VAL A 588 -9.97 13.20 -14.06
N ILE A 589 -10.89 13.13 -15.02
CA ILE A 589 -12.17 13.82 -14.99
C ILE A 589 -13.28 12.80 -14.72
N LYS A 590 -14.04 13.05 -13.66
CA LYS A 590 -15.23 12.29 -13.27
C LYS A 590 -16.47 13.12 -13.50
N ASP A 591 -17.54 12.50 -13.95
CA ASP A 591 -18.84 13.17 -14.06
C ASP A 591 -19.59 13.19 -12.71
N LYS A 592 -20.83 13.69 -12.71
CA LYS A 592 -21.71 13.74 -11.53
C LYS A 592 -22.12 12.36 -11.01
N THR A 593 -22.08 11.35 -11.87
CA THR A 593 -22.31 9.95 -11.48
C THR A 593 -21.05 9.35 -10.89
N GLY A 594 -19.91 10.05 -11.03
CA GLY A 594 -18.56 9.72 -10.64
C GLY A 594 -17.90 8.62 -11.47
N GLN A 595 -18.45 8.35 -12.66
CA GLN A 595 -17.79 7.62 -13.73
C GLN A 595 -16.59 8.43 -14.24
N ILE A 596 -15.48 7.75 -14.53
CA ILE A 596 -14.28 8.38 -15.11
C ILE A 596 -14.48 8.52 -16.62
N VAL A 597 -14.85 9.73 -17.04
CA VAL A 597 -15.18 10.03 -18.44
C VAL A 597 -13.97 10.38 -19.30
N LEU A 598 -12.86 10.78 -18.67
CA LEU A 598 -11.64 11.16 -19.37
C LEU A 598 -10.41 11.09 -18.46
N CYS A 599 -9.35 10.46 -18.95
CA CYS A 599 -7.99 10.69 -18.49
C CYS A 599 -7.17 11.36 -19.61
N ILE A 600 -6.47 12.44 -19.31
CA ILE A 600 -5.69 13.17 -20.30
C ILE A 600 -4.35 13.61 -19.72
N THR A 601 -3.27 13.36 -20.46
CA THR A 601 -1.91 13.75 -20.08
C THR A 601 -1.39 14.78 -21.05
N PHE A 602 -1.03 15.96 -20.56
CA PHE A 602 -0.30 16.97 -21.31
C PHE A 602 1.19 16.77 -21.07
N THR A 603 2.00 16.72 -22.13
CA THR A 603 3.46 16.55 -22.03
C THR A 603 4.19 17.47 -22.99
N ASN A 604 5.35 17.99 -22.57
CA ASN A 604 6.25 18.74 -23.45
C ASN A 604 7.31 17.85 -24.14
N ALA A 605 7.16 16.53 -24.05
CA ALA A 605 8.02 15.57 -24.73
C ALA A 605 7.90 15.72 -26.25
N ASN A 606 9.00 15.86 -26.96
CA ASN A 606 8.98 16.01 -28.42
C ASN A 606 8.64 14.67 -29.13
N GLN A 607 8.58 14.69 -30.46
CA GLN A 607 8.21 13.50 -31.26
C GLN A 607 9.19 12.33 -31.15
N TYR A 608 10.45 12.58 -30.81
CA TYR A 608 11.47 11.55 -30.64
C TYR A 608 11.46 10.98 -29.22
N GLU A 609 11.14 11.83 -28.24
CA GLU A 609 11.00 11.48 -26.82
C GLU A 609 9.71 10.67 -26.58
N SER A 610 8.62 11.06 -27.23
CA SER A 610 7.29 10.49 -27.02
C SER A 610 6.64 10.22 -28.38
N PRO A 611 7.11 9.25 -29.17
CA PRO A 611 6.60 9.01 -30.50
C PRO A 611 5.13 8.56 -30.44
N PHE A 612 4.34 9.08 -31.37
CA PHE A 612 2.99 8.62 -31.60
C PHE A 612 2.98 7.75 -32.85
N GLU A 613 2.32 6.62 -32.78
CA GLU A 613 2.22 5.67 -33.88
C GLU A 613 1.02 6.03 -34.75
N GLY A 614 1.23 6.17 -36.06
CA GLY A 614 0.16 6.36 -37.02
C GLY A 614 -0.46 5.02 -37.41
N GLU A 615 -1.75 5.02 -37.73
CA GLU A 615 -2.40 3.85 -38.29
C GLU A 615 -1.80 3.53 -39.68
N LEU A 616 -1.47 2.25 -39.96
CA LEU A 616 -0.86 1.80 -41.23
C LEU A 616 -1.70 2.13 -42.48
N ASN A 617 -2.97 2.50 -42.30
CA ASN A 617 -3.92 2.79 -43.37
C ASN A 617 -4.10 4.29 -43.70
N GLY A 618 -3.24 5.17 -43.16
CA GLY A 618 -3.25 6.59 -43.52
C GLY A 618 -4.41 7.41 -42.93
N SER A 619 -5.02 6.93 -41.84
CA SER A 619 -5.95 7.75 -41.05
C SER A 619 -5.19 8.82 -40.27
N SER A 620 -5.84 9.96 -40.00
CA SER A 620 -5.26 11.07 -39.21
C SER A 620 -5.26 10.80 -37.70
N VAL A 621 -5.31 9.53 -37.28
CA VAL A 621 -5.41 9.10 -35.88
C VAL A 621 -4.05 8.60 -35.43
N TYR A 622 -3.61 9.11 -34.28
CA TYR A 622 -2.36 8.74 -33.65
C TYR A 622 -2.61 7.95 -32.38
N TYR A 623 -1.75 6.98 -32.09
CA TYR A 623 -1.77 6.17 -30.88
C TYR A 623 -0.52 6.41 -30.04
N ALA A 624 -0.67 6.42 -28.72
CA ALA A 624 0.47 6.47 -27.83
C ALA A 624 1.21 5.12 -27.87
N ASN A 625 2.54 5.13 -27.75
CA ASN A 625 3.29 3.89 -27.60
C ASN A 625 3.06 3.25 -26.20
N LEU A 626 3.50 2.01 -26.02
CA LEU A 626 3.33 1.26 -24.76
C LEU A 626 3.96 1.96 -23.54
N ALA A 627 5.11 2.61 -23.70
CA ALA A 627 5.79 3.30 -22.59
C ALA A 627 4.95 4.48 -22.06
N LEU A 628 4.38 5.28 -22.95
CA LEU A 628 3.49 6.39 -22.60
C LEU A 628 2.17 5.89 -22.01
N MET A 629 1.63 4.82 -22.58
CA MET A 629 0.43 4.17 -22.05
C MET A 629 0.65 3.68 -20.62
N ALA A 630 1.79 3.05 -20.32
CA ALA A 630 2.13 2.60 -18.98
C ALA A 630 2.29 3.77 -18.01
N GLU A 631 3.00 4.83 -18.41
CA GLU A 631 3.22 6.00 -17.57
C GLU A 631 1.90 6.71 -17.22
N GLN A 632 1.07 6.99 -18.23
CA GLN A 632 -0.24 7.62 -18.03
C GLN A 632 -1.11 6.75 -17.10
N ARG A 633 -1.17 5.43 -17.33
CA ARG A 633 -1.97 4.52 -16.49
C ARG A 633 -1.48 4.50 -15.05
N ARG A 634 -0.16 4.54 -14.84
CA ARG A 634 0.44 4.56 -13.49
C ARG A 634 0.05 5.82 -12.71
N ILE A 635 0.12 6.97 -13.38
CA ILE A 635 -0.28 8.26 -12.78
C ILE A 635 -1.79 8.32 -12.59
N ALA A 636 -2.58 7.86 -13.56
CA ALA A 636 -4.03 7.78 -13.44
C ALA A 636 -4.44 6.87 -12.27
N ALA A 637 -3.82 5.69 -12.12
CA ALA A 637 -4.07 4.77 -11.02
C ALA A 637 -3.76 5.40 -9.65
N ALA A 638 -2.74 6.25 -9.55
CA ALA A 638 -2.45 7.01 -8.33
C ALA A 638 -3.49 8.12 -8.05
N LEU A 639 -4.11 8.69 -9.07
CA LEU A 639 -5.19 9.69 -8.94
C LEU A 639 -6.57 9.07 -8.69
N ILE A 640 -6.73 7.76 -8.91
CA ILE A 640 -8.02 7.06 -8.86
C ILE A 640 -8.09 6.20 -7.60
N HIS A 641 -8.96 6.60 -6.67
CA HIS A 641 -9.25 5.79 -5.48
C HIS A 641 -10.19 4.60 -5.75
N ASP A 642 -10.93 4.59 -6.87
CA ASP A 642 -11.82 3.47 -7.23
C ASP A 642 -11.01 2.18 -7.33
N TYR A 643 -11.28 1.24 -6.43
CA TYR A 643 -10.50 0.02 -6.30
C TYR A 643 -10.48 -0.82 -7.59
N VAL A 644 -11.63 -0.96 -8.25
CA VAL A 644 -11.75 -1.82 -9.44
C VAL A 644 -10.98 -1.22 -10.61
N ILE A 645 -11.13 0.08 -10.83
CA ILE A 645 -10.41 0.80 -11.88
C ILE A 645 -8.91 0.78 -11.61
N ARG A 646 -8.49 1.10 -10.39
CA ARG A 646 -7.09 1.11 -9.99
C ARG A 646 -6.45 -0.28 -10.14
N THR A 647 -7.16 -1.34 -9.77
CA THR A 647 -6.69 -2.73 -9.94
C THR A 647 -6.56 -3.09 -11.42
N ALA A 648 -7.55 -2.73 -12.25
CA ALA A 648 -7.49 -2.97 -13.69
C ALA A 648 -6.30 -2.25 -14.34
N LEU A 649 -6.08 -0.98 -14.01
CA LEU A 649 -4.92 -0.21 -14.48
C LEU A 649 -3.60 -0.83 -14.02
N SER A 650 -3.53 -1.31 -12.78
CA SER A 650 -2.32 -1.96 -12.22
C SER A 650 -1.98 -3.25 -12.98
N ILE A 651 -2.98 -4.10 -13.28
CA ILE A 651 -2.80 -5.31 -14.08
C ILE A 651 -2.33 -4.97 -15.51
N GLN A 652 -2.90 -3.92 -16.12
CA GLN A 652 -2.45 -3.44 -17.43
C GLN A 652 -1.00 -2.97 -17.39
N ILE A 653 -0.59 -2.20 -16.37
CA ILE A 653 0.79 -1.74 -16.19
C ILE A 653 1.74 -2.93 -16.03
N ASP A 654 1.42 -3.89 -15.17
CA ASP A 654 2.25 -5.09 -14.96
C ASP A 654 2.43 -5.90 -16.27
N THR A 655 1.38 -5.96 -17.09
CA THR A 655 1.43 -6.61 -18.41
C THR A 655 2.35 -5.84 -19.36
N ILE A 656 2.22 -4.51 -19.43
CA ILE A 656 3.07 -3.66 -20.26
C ILE A 656 4.53 -3.71 -19.80
N ASP A 657 4.79 -3.60 -18.50
CA ASP A 657 6.14 -3.64 -17.94
C ASP A 657 6.79 -5.00 -18.21
N SER A 658 6.03 -6.10 -18.21
CA SER A 658 6.51 -7.43 -18.60
C SER A 658 6.90 -7.52 -20.08
N LEU A 659 6.23 -6.77 -20.97
CA LEU A 659 6.57 -6.67 -22.38
C LEU A 659 7.80 -5.80 -22.63
N ILE A 660 7.85 -4.61 -22.01
CA ILE A 660 8.93 -3.65 -22.20
C ILE A 660 10.23 -4.18 -21.59
N GLN A 661 10.17 -4.78 -20.40
CA GLN A 661 11.33 -5.36 -19.72
C GLN A 661 11.70 -6.75 -20.28
N GLY A 662 10.79 -7.40 -20.99
CA GLY A 662 10.99 -8.68 -21.69
C GLY A 662 11.60 -8.57 -23.09
N GLY A 663 11.95 -7.36 -23.53
CA GLY A 663 12.69 -7.14 -24.77
C GLY A 663 14.16 -7.56 -24.65
N ILE A 664 14.41 -8.86 -24.82
CA ILE A 664 15.66 -9.56 -25.19
C ILE A 664 16.93 -9.20 -24.40
#